data_AF-A0A971Z1P3-F1
#
_entry.id   AF-A0A971Z1P3-F1
#
_cell.length_a   1.000
_cell.length_b   1.000
_cell.length_c   1.000
_cell.angle_alpha   90.00
_cell.angle_beta   90.00
_cell.angle_gamma   90.00
#
_symmetry.space_group_name_H-M   'P 1'
#
loop_
_entity.id
_entity.type
_entity.pdbx_description
1 polymer ?
#
loop_
_entity_poly.entity_id
_entity_poly.type
_entity_poly.pdbx_seq_one_letter_code
_entity_poly.pdbx_strand_id
1 'polypeptide(L)'
;MQSSRSKTIKAHIAESKDALTKALAKFQGQQTISRGKEDLNARAVAVSQAAEEAATSPVIVAPTQDVVVAPMQDFGVAPVTLQPGQVLLDFTARKVREIRGEVRDVVATVIENKVIVQGVIHKQIFYVDLEGIIRHQAEDLRFSTFLDVPGAMPGMNVLVNPVIEDIIFRLINPPSRILLEKVVLQIFVKVTETVQVQLAVGEGPLFKTESVIGEGSTQVLSETVVTLDNPAEKVAEIVARIQDVTSEIIDDKVIVQGIIHKQIFYVDTSGISRHQAEDVPFSTFLDIPGAGPGQNIQVHPNVEFVGFILEDPTTLRQKVVLEIFVKVTETIQVPLAPGSGPLIAIGQVVGEGTTQLLSDTVVTLNQPAIKVREIVAEIRDITTHVLADKVVIQGTLHKQIFFINENNIEIHQPEDIPFATFVDIPGALPGLDVQVHAFIEFVGFNFTEPDQLNQKVVMQFFVKVTEPVQIQVALGDGPLVKVEEVVGENSKQILVESRPEVVVSPINIERILLLVGQAVGEVVERQIIVENTVELPIQAIKVAGITATIEDLTAQIVPNGIIVQGNVIKQLRFVGNDGIVRDISETVPFSLLLNVPGIDPGAEIEVEVTIENISVTLAEDGLSVDQLIVLEAVASITSPNGERVVSVVTNVTGPGISVTRIAVNALVVVNGTVQQQVVEVVTDVSGPGITEVIRETLLLDVVNDGNPNPVPVSVVTDVRFSA
;
A
#
# COMPACT_ATOMS: atom_id res chain seq x y z
N MET A 1 -3.55 -42.96 14.08
CA MET A 1 -4.56 -41.94 14.47
C MET A 1 -4.69 -40.85 13.38
N GLN A 2 -5.21 -41.15 12.19
CA GLN A 2 -5.42 -40.12 11.13
C GLN A 2 -6.87 -40.04 10.60
N SER A 3 -7.77 -40.94 10.99
CA SER A 3 -9.17 -40.93 10.53
C SER A 3 -10.07 -39.87 11.19
N SER A 4 -9.61 -39.16 12.24
CA SER A 4 -10.44 -38.19 12.97
C SER A 4 -10.40 -36.78 12.35
N ARG A 5 -9.22 -36.24 12.03
CA ARG A 5 -9.07 -34.83 11.59
C ARG A 5 -9.70 -34.54 10.21
N SER A 6 -9.64 -35.47 9.25
CA SER A 6 -10.26 -35.30 7.93
C SER A 6 -11.80 -35.32 7.97
N LYS A 7 -12.40 -35.96 8.99
CA LYS A 7 -13.86 -35.98 9.17
C LYS A 7 -14.40 -34.65 9.71
N THR A 8 -13.69 -33.98 10.62
CA THR A 8 -14.16 -32.72 11.23
C THR A 8 -14.28 -31.58 10.20
N ILE A 9 -13.28 -31.43 9.33
CA ILE A 9 -13.28 -30.36 8.30
C ILE A 9 -14.37 -30.61 7.25
N LYS A 10 -14.55 -31.86 6.79
CA LYS A 10 -15.64 -32.21 5.85
C LYS A 10 -17.04 -32.10 6.47
N ALA A 11 -17.17 -32.27 7.79
CA ALA A 11 -18.44 -32.04 8.49
C ALA A 11 -18.84 -30.56 8.51
N HIS A 12 -17.93 -29.66 8.88
CA HIS A 12 -18.19 -28.20 8.86
C HIS A 12 -18.55 -27.66 7.47
N ILE A 13 -17.86 -28.13 6.42
CA ILE A 13 -18.17 -27.74 5.04
C ILE A 13 -19.56 -28.27 4.62
N ALA A 14 -19.97 -29.45 5.10
CA ALA A 14 -21.30 -30.00 4.81
C ALA A 14 -22.43 -29.27 5.55
N GLU A 15 -22.25 -28.96 6.85
CA GLU A 15 -23.24 -28.20 7.64
C GLU A 15 -23.43 -26.78 7.10
N SER A 16 -22.35 -26.09 6.75
CA SER A 16 -22.41 -24.75 6.14
C SER A 16 -23.15 -24.77 4.80
N LYS A 17 -22.93 -25.81 3.98
CA LYS A 17 -23.62 -25.96 2.68
C LYS A 17 -25.10 -26.32 2.81
N ASP A 18 -25.49 -27.10 3.80
CA ASP A 18 -26.90 -27.41 4.09
C ASP A 18 -27.64 -26.19 4.69
N ALA A 19 -26.96 -25.40 5.53
CA ALA A 19 -27.46 -24.10 6.00
C ALA A 19 -27.68 -23.11 4.84
N LEU A 20 -26.71 -23.00 3.92
CA LEU A 20 -26.83 -22.15 2.72
C LEU A 20 -27.98 -22.61 1.81
N THR A 21 -28.15 -23.92 1.64
CA THR A 21 -29.23 -24.49 0.80
C THR A 21 -30.61 -24.27 1.42
N LYS A 22 -30.74 -24.37 2.74
CA LYS A 22 -31.97 -24.03 3.47
C LYS A 22 -32.29 -22.53 3.42
N ALA A 23 -31.28 -21.66 3.50
CA ALA A 23 -31.45 -20.22 3.32
C ALA A 23 -31.93 -19.88 1.90
N LEU A 24 -31.32 -20.49 0.88
CA LEU A 24 -31.67 -20.26 -0.53
C LEU A 24 -33.09 -20.76 -0.86
N ALA A 25 -33.49 -21.94 -0.35
CA ALA A 25 -34.86 -22.45 -0.49
C ALA A 25 -35.90 -21.58 0.23
N LYS A 26 -35.55 -21.01 1.40
CA LYS A 26 -36.43 -20.10 2.16
C LYS A 26 -36.61 -18.76 1.44
N PHE A 27 -35.60 -18.30 0.69
CA PHE A 27 -35.66 -17.10 -0.15
C PHE A 27 -36.45 -17.34 -1.45
N GLN A 28 -36.22 -18.47 -2.13
CA GLN A 28 -36.96 -18.84 -3.35
C GLN A 28 -38.45 -19.12 -3.09
N GLY A 29 -38.81 -19.62 -1.90
CA GLY A 29 -40.21 -19.78 -1.49
C GLY A 29 -41.01 -18.48 -1.33
N GLN A 30 -40.35 -17.31 -1.32
CA GLN A 30 -41.02 -16.00 -1.24
C GLN A 30 -41.19 -15.30 -2.61
N GLN A 31 -40.73 -15.91 -3.70
CA GLN A 31 -40.98 -15.42 -5.06
C GLN A 31 -41.76 -16.46 -5.89
N THR A 32 -43.08 -16.42 -5.77
CA THR A 32 -43.99 -17.08 -6.72
C THR A 32 -45.20 -16.17 -6.99
N ILE A 33 -45.67 -16.16 -8.24
CA ILE A 33 -46.55 -15.18 -8.94
C ILE A 33 -45.69 -14.19 -9.76
N SER A 34 -45.70 -14.18 -11.10
CA SER A 34 -46.53 -14.88 -12.09
C SER A 34 -45.74 -15.31 -13.35
N ARG A 35 -46.23 -16.34 -14.06
CA ARG A 35 -45.67 -16.86 -15.32
C ARG A 35 -45.95 -15.94 -16.53
N GLY A 36 -45.08 -15.98 -17.54
CA GLY A 36 -45.41 -15.55 -18.91
C GLY A 36 -44.25 -14.93 -19.67
N LYS A 37 -43.41 -15.75 -20.32
CA LYS A 37 -42.30 -15.25 -21.16
C LYS A 37 -42.21 -16.02 -22.48
N GLU A 38 -43.24 -15.88 -23.32
CA GLU A 38 -43.32 -16.56 -24.61
C GLU A 38 -44.27 -15.88 -25.62
N ASP A 39 -44.31 -14.54 -25.70
CA ASP A 39 -45.10 -13.84 -26.76
C ASP A 39 -44.68 -12.38 -27.10
N LEU A 40 -43.40 -12.12 -27.41
CA LEU A 40 -42.93 -10.77 -27.79
C LEU A 40 -42.02 -10.68 -29.03
N ASN A 41 -41.79 -11.78 -29.77
CA ASN A 41 -41.01 -11.77 -31.01
C ASN A 41 -41.86 -11.74 -32.30
N ALA A 42 -43.16 -11.47 -32.20
CA ALA A 42 -44.11 -11.56 -33.32
C ALA A 42 -44.87 -10.26 -33.62
N ARG A 43 -44.20 -9.09 -33.61
CA ARG A 43 -44.80 -7.84 -34.13
C ARG A 43 -43.83 -6.74 -34.59
N ALA A 44 -42.72 -7.12 -35.20
CA ALA A 44 -41.74 -6.21 -35.81
C ALA A 44 -41.77 -6.21 -37.36
N VAL A 45 -42.92 -6.47 -37.99
CA VAL A 45 -43.15 -6.29 -39.44
C VAL A 45 -44.58 -5.81 -39.71
N ALA A 46 -44.87 -4.54 -39.41
CA ALA A 46 -45.99 -3.76 -39.95
C ALA A 46 -45.81 -2.28 -39.53
N VAL A 47 -46.41 -1.36 -40.28
CA VAL A 47 -46.33 0.11 -40.07
C VAL A 47 -44.98 0.73 -40.46
N SER A 48 -44.65 0.55 -41.74
CA SER A 48 -43.85 1.51 -42.51
C SER A 48 -44.59 1.86 -43.80
N GLN A 49 -45.65 2.68 -43.72
CA GLN A 49 -46.24 3.46 -44.83
C GLN A 49 -47.48 4.26 -44.38
N ALA A 50 -47.74 5.36 -45.10
CA ALA A 50 -48.93 6.23 -45.04
C ALA A 50 -49.13 7.12 -43.79
N ALA A 51 -48.62 8.36 -43.87
CA ALA A 51 -49.44 9.58 -43.81
C ALA A 51 -48.60 10.83 -44.10
N GLU A 52 -48.48 11.20 -45.37
CA GLU A 52 -47.98 12.49 -45.84
C GLU A 52 -49.14 13.16 -46.59
N GLU A 53 -49.72 14.24 -46.05
CA GLU A 53 -50.46 15.25 -46.84
C GLU A 53 -50.91 16.48 -46.02
N ALA A 54 -50.99 17.61 -46.73
CA ALA A 54 -51.61 18.91 -46.41
C ALA A 54 -50.72 20.04 -45.83
N ALA A 55 -50.33 20.97 -46.72
CA ALA A 55 -49.70 22.25 -46.41
C ALA A 55 -50.42 23.40 -47.14
N THR A 56 -50.48 24.62 -46.56
CA THR A 56 -50.67 25.91 -47.31
C THR A 56 -50.30 27.16 -46.47
N SER A 57 -49.17 27.81 -46.81
CA SER A 57 -48.95 29.25 -47.15
C SER A 57 -49.52 30.44 -46.33
N PRO A 58 -48.97 31.69 -46.44
CA PRO A 58 -47.67 32.18 -46.96
C PRO A 58 -46.94 33.27 -46.07
N VAL A 59 -45.88 33.91 -46.60
CA VAL A 59 -44.93 34.85 -45.95
C VAL A 59 -45.05 36.30 -46.47
N ILE A 60 -44.80 37.34 -45.64
CA ILE A 60 -44.45 38.73 -46.08
C ILE A 60 -43.34 39.41 -45.21
N VAL A 61 -42.35 39.95 -45.94
CA VAL A 61 -41.14 40.81 -45.76
C VAL A 61 -41.00 41.85 -44.59
N ALA A 62 -39.85 41.78 -43.87
CA ALA A 62 -38.82 42.78 -43.40
C ALA A 62 -39.20 44.19 -42.79
N PRO A 63 -38.31 44.94 -42.07
CA PRO A 63 -36.85 44.78 -41.89
C PRO A 63 -36.26 44.93 -40.45
N THR A 64 -34.93 44.99 -40.38
CA THR A 64 -34.00 45.03 -39.22
C THR A 64 -34.11 46.21 -38.25
N GLN A 65 -33.89 45.95 -36.95
CA GLN A 65 -33.15 46.85 -36.06
C GLN A 65 -32.52 46.10 -34.87
N ASP A 66 -31.33 46.51 -34.44
CA ASP A 66 -30.51 45.81 -33.45
C ASP A 66 -31.11 45.84 -32.03
N VAL A 67 -31.10 44.69 -31.34
CA VAL A 67 -31.31 44.61 -29.90
C VAL A 67 -30.20 43.75 -29.28
N VAL A 68 -29.55 44.32 -28.26
CA VAL A 68 -28.43 43.73 -27.52
C VAL A 68 -28.84 42.38 -26.92
N VAL A 69 -28.15 41.31 -27.30
CA VAL A 69 -28.26 40.00 -26.65
C VAL A 69 -27.50 40.06 -25.33
N ALA A 70 -28.23 40.23 -24.22
CA ALA A 70 -27.73 39.80 -22.92
C ALA A 70 -27.61 38.26 -22.94
N PRO A 71 -26.52 37.67 -22.42
CA PRO A 71 -26.39 36.21 -22.38
C PRO A 71 -27.53 35.61 -21.55
N MET A 72 -28.18 34.58 -22.09
CA MET A 72 -29.21 33.83 -21.37
C MET A 72 -28.60 33.21 -20.11
N GLN A 73 -29.32 33.29 -19.00
CA GLN A 73 -28.89 32.71 -17.74
C GLN A 73 -28.73 31.19 -17.90
N ASP A 74 -27.54 30.71 -17.55
CA ASP A 74 -27.26 29.29 -17.46
C ASP A 74 -28.13 28.69 -16.35
N PHE A 75 -28.95 27.69 -16.68
CA PHE A 75 -29.76 26.98 -15.69
C PHE A 75 -28.86 26.02 -14.94
N GLY A 76 -28.18 26.55 -13.91
CA GLY A 76 -27.25 25.81 -13.08
C GLY A 76 -27.84 24.49 -12.58
N VAL A 77 -27.32 23.39 -13.12
CA VAL A 77 -27.54 22.05 -12.57
C VAL A 77 -26.84 22.04 -11.21
N ALA A 78 -27.60 21.87 -10.13
CA ALA A 78 -27.02 21.77 -8.80
C ALA A 78 -25.98 20.62 -8.78
N PRO A 79 -24.80 20.82 -8.16
CA PRO A 79 -23.78 19.79 -8.10
C PRO A 79 -24.35 18.54 -7.43
N VAL A 80 -24.10 17.37 -8.02
CA VAL A 80 -24.55 16.09 -7.46
C VAL A 80 -23.69 15.79 -6.24
N THR A 81 -24.20 16.07 -5.04
CA THR A 81 -23.59 15.62 -3.80
C THR A 81 -23.66 14.09 -3.74
N LEU A 82 -22.52 13.44 -3.99
CA LEU A 82 -22.36 12.00 -3.77
C LEU A 82 -22.42 11.70 -2.27
N GLN A 83 -22.65 10.44 -1.90
CA GLN A 83 -22.48 9.94 -0.53
C GLN A 83 -21.31 8.95 -0.44
N PRO A 84 -20.85 8.55 0.75
CA PRO A 84 -19.84 7.51 0.89
C PRO A 84 -20.16 6.23 0.08
N GLY A 85 -19.14 5.70 -0.58
CA GLY A 85 -19.22 4.60 -1.53
C GLY A 85 -19.89 4.94 -2.86
N GLN A 86 -20.24 6.20 -3.14
CA GLN A 86 -20.85 6.58 -4.42
C GLN A 86 -19.83 7.10 -5.44
N VAL A 87 -19.99 6.63 -6.67
CA VAL A 87 -19.20 6.96 -7.85
C VAL A 87 -20.11 7.58 -8.90
N LEU A 88 -19.64 8.66 -9.55
CA LEU A 88 -20.32 9.26 -10.68
C LEU A 88 -19.78 8.69 -12.00
N LEU A 89 -20.63 7.91 -12.68
CA LEU A 89 -20.35 7.41 -14.02
C LEU A 89 -20.38 8.56 -15.05
N ASP A 90 -19.54 8.51 -16.08
CA ASP A 90 -19.49 9.54 -17.13
C ASP A 90 -20.79 9.65 -17.93
N PHE A 91 -21.49 8.53 -18.11
CA PHE A 91 -22.73 8.43 -18.90
C PHE A 91 -23.84 7.75 -18.11
N THR A 92 -25.08 8.13 -18.38
CA THR A 92 -26.26 7.52 -17.75
C THR A 92 -26.36 6.04 -18.11
N ALA A 93 -26.19 5.17 -17.11
CA ALA A 93 -26.24 3.73 -17.26
C ALA A 93 -27.66 3.20 -17.09
N ARG A 94 -28.03 2.16 -17.86
CA ARG A 94 -29.16 1.26 -17.57
C ARG A 94 -28.81 0.23 -16.50
N LYS A 95 -27.55 -0.23 -16.48
CA LYS A 95 -27.00 -1.20 -15.51
C LYS A 95 -25.47 -1.17 -15.53
N VAL A 96 -24.86 -1.49 -14.39
CA VAL A 96 -23.45 -1.94 -14.35
C VAL A 96 -23.40 -3.43 -14.70
N ARG A 97 -22.37 -3.84 -15.43
CA ARG A 97 -22.13 -5.22 -15.89
C ARG A 97 -21.20 -5.94 -14.92
N GLU A 98 -20.04 -5.36 -14.68
CA GLU A 98 -18.98 -5.88 -13.82
C GLU A 98 -18.07 -4.71 -13.41
N ILE A 99 -17.43 -4.83 -12.24
CA ILE A 99 -16.31 -3.98 -11.84
C ILE A 99 -15.13 -4.93 -11.64
N ARG A 100 -13.99 -4.59 -12.20
CA ARG A 100 -12.74 -5.35 -12.01
C ARG A 100 -11.76 -4.47 -11.27
N GLY A 101 -11.34 -4.89 -10.09
CA GLY A 101 -10.33 -4.21 -9.30
C GLY A 101 -9.03 -5.01 -9.26
N GLU A 102 -7.91 -4.30 -9.14
CA GLU A 102 -6.62 -4.84 -8.75
C GLU A 102 -5.96 -3.89 -7.75
N VAL A 103 -5.07 -4.42 -6.90
CA VAL A 103 -4.34 -3.62 -5.92
C VAL A 103 -2.98 -3.27 -6.51
N ARG A 104 -2.62 -1.99 -6.44
CA ARG A 104 -1.36 -1.42 -6.93
C ARG A 104 -0.68 -0.62 -5.84
N ASP A 105 0.59 -0.28 -6.08
CA ASP A 105 1.36 0.71 -5.32
C ASP A 105 1.36 0.43 -3.81
N VAL A 106 1.49 -0.86 -3.47
CA VAL A 106 1.44 -1.35 -2.10
C VAL A 106 2.74 -1.01 -1.39
N VAL A 107 2.67 -0.12 -0.40
CA VAL A 107 3.79 0.27 0.45
C VAL A 107 3.50 -0.19 1.87
N ALA A 108 4.54 -0.62 2.59
CA ALA A 108 4.43 -1.02 3.97
C ALA A 108 5.59 -0.54 4.81
N THR A 109 5.30 -0.16 6.05
CA THR A 109 6.28 0.31 7.03
C THR A 109 6.12 -0.52 8.30
N VAL A 110 7.21 -1.18 8.71
CA VAL A 110 7.27 -1.87 10.00
C VAL A 110 7.61 -0.85 11.08
N ILE A 111 6.77 -0.79 12.10
CA ILE A 111 7.01 -0.02 13.34
C ILE A 111 6.95 -0.99 14.53
N GLU A 112 7.19 -0.49 15.74
CA GLU A 112 7.14 -1.35 16.92
C GLU A 112 5.76 -2.02 17.07
N ASN A 113 5.78 -3.37 17.09
CA ASN A 113 4.62 -4.27 17.20
C ASN A 113 3.51 -4.10 16.13
N LYS A 114 3.73 -3.35 15.03
CA LYS A 114 2.72 -3.09 13.99
C LYS A 114 3.32 -2.98 12.59
N VAL A 115 2.49 -3.22 11.58
CA VAL A 115 2.78 -2.93 10.17
C VAL A 115 1.74 -1.95 9.65
N ILE A 116 2.17 -0.79 9.15
CA ILE A 116 1.33 0.10 8.34
C ILE A 116 1.35 -0.42 6.90
N VAL A 117 0.19 -0.49 6.26
CA VAL A 117 0.01 -0.90 4.86
C VAL A 117 -0.84 0.14 4.13
N GLN A 118 -0.33 0.59 2.99
CA GLN A 118 -1.00 1.52 2.10
C GLN A 118 -1.07 0.96 0.68
N GLY A 119 -1.96 1.48 -0.14
CA GLY A 119 -1.97 1.21 -1.57
C GLY A 119 -3.16 1.81 -2.29
N VAL A 120 -3.28 1.47 -3.57
CA VAL A 120 -4.35 1.94 -4.46
C VAL A 120 -5.14 0.75 -4.98
N ILE A 121 -6.46 0.78 -4.85
CA ILE A 121 -7.35 -0.13 -5.59
C ILE A 121 -7.69 0.55 -6.91
N HIS A 122 -7.05 0.10 -7.99
CA HIS A 122 -7.39 0.54 -9.35
C HIS A 122 -8.57 -0.30 -9.86
N LYS A 123 -9.66 0.35 -10.27
CA LYS A 123 -10.88 -0.33 -10.70
C LYS A 123 -11.36 0.13 -12.09
N GLN A 124 -11.80 -0.83 -12.89
CA GLN A 124 -12.42 -0.65 -14.20
C GLN A 124 -13.89 -1.02 -14.11
N ILE A 125 -14.76 -0.01 -14.24
CA ILE A 125 -16.21 -0.11 -14.09
C ILE A 125 -16.84 -0.27 -15.47
N PHE A 126 -17.38 -1.44 -15.80
CA PHE A 126 -18.04 -1.71 -17.08
C PHE A 126 -19.55 -1.57 -16.96
N TYR A 127 -20.18 -0.72 -17.77
CA TYR A 127 -21.61 -0.44 -17.68
C TYR A 127 -22.26 -0.26 -19.05
N VAL A 128 -23.59 -0.39 -19.11
CA VAL A 128 -24.38 -0.26 -20.35
C VAL A 128 -25.15 1.04 -20.29
N ASP A 129 -24.99 1.90 -21.30
CA ASP A 129 -25.66 3.21 -21.39
C ASP A 129 -27.13 3.12 -21.87
N LEU A 130 -27.74 4.28 -22.17
CA LEU A 130 -29.11 4.37 -22.68
C LEU A 130 -29.24 3.82 -24.11
N GLU A 131 -28.20 3.94 -24.93
CA GLU A 131 -28.12 3.47 -26.31
C GLU A 131 -27.87 1.95 -26.40
N GLY A 132 -27.43 1.33 -25.31
CA GLY A 132 -27.10 -0.10 -25.22
C GLY A 132 -25.62 -0.41 -25.48
N ILE A 133 -24.77 0.61 -25.56
CA ILE A 133 -23.33 0.51 -25.74
C ILE A 133 -22.69 0.18 -24.39
N ILE A 134 -21.69 -0.69 -24.41
CA ILE A 134 -20.86 -0.98 -23.22
C ILE A 134 -19.80 0.12 -23.12
N ARG A 135 -19.87 0.92 -22.06
CA ARG A 135 -18.86 1.89 -21.64
C ARG A 135 -17.95 1.24 -20.60
N HIS A 136 -16.75 1.78 -20.42
CA HIS A 136 -15.94 1.56 -19.23
C HIS A 136 -15.38 2.88 -18.72
N GLN A 137 -15.08 2.94 -17.43
CA GLN A 137 -14.47 4.08 -16.76
C GLN A 137 -13.48 3.55 -15.71
N ALA A 138 -12.34 4.22 -15.58
CA ALA A 138 -11.34 3.94 -14.57
C ALA A 138 -11.56 4.83 -13.34
N GLU A 139 -11.26 4.31 -12.16
CA GLU A 139 -11.18 5.10 -10.91
C GLU A 139 -10.15 4.45 -9.99
N ASP A 140 -9.52 5.26 -9.15
CA ASP A 140 -8.56 4.82 -8.15
C ASP A 140 -9.12 5.11 -6.74
N LEU A 141 -8.99 4.13 -5.85
CA LEU A 141 -9.43 4.23 -4.46
C LEU A 141 -8.26 3.91 -3.53
N ARG A 142 -7.67 4.96 -2.93
CA ARG A 142 -6.57 4.84 -1.95
C ARG A 142 -7.07 4.18 -0.67
N PHE A 143 -6.22 3.37 -0.03
CA PHE A 143 -6.45 2.82 1.31
C PHE A 143 -5.18 2.90 2.16
N SER A 144 -5.39 2.99 3.48
CA SER A 144 -4.35 2.95 4.50
C SER A 144 -4.89 2.22 5.73
N THR A 145 -4.10 1.33 6.32
CA THR A 145 -4.43 0.65 7.58
C THR A 145 -3.19 0.17 8.31
N PHE A 146 -3.33 -0.20 9.58
CA PHE A 146 -2.30 -0.92 10.33
C PHE A 146 -2.78 -2.32 10.73
N LEU A 147 -1.84 -3.25 10.89
CA LEU A 147 -2.05 -4.58 11.43
C LEU A 147 -1.09 -4.77 12.61
N ASP A 148 -1.61 -5.23 13.75
CA ASP A 148 -0.78 -5.54 14.91
C ASP A 148 0.02 -6.82 14.64
N VAL A 149 1.35 -6.77 14.79
CA VAL A 149 2.29 -7.89 14.61
C VAL A 149 3.26 -7.87 15.79
N PRO A 150 2.96 -8.56 16.90
CA PRO A 150 3.81 -8.57 18.09
C PRO A 150 5.24 -9.02 17.77
N GLY A 151 6.22 -8.32 18.33
CA GLY A 151 7.65 -8.56 18.09
C GLY A 151 8.23 -7.85 16.86
N ALA A 152 7.39 -7.28 15.98
CA ALA A 152 7.87 -6.49 14.85
C ALA A 152 8.62 -5.23 15.31
N MET A 153 9.71 -4.88 14.63
CA MET A 153 10.56 -3.72 14.92
C MET A 153 10.94 -2.99 13.62
N PRO A 154 11.21 -1.67 13.68
CA PRO A 154 11.73 -0.92 12.53
C PRO A 154 12.98 -1.57 11.93
N GLY A 155 13.00 -1.72 10.60
CA GLY A 155 14.11 -2.35 9.86
C GLY A 155 13.95 -3.85 9.60
N MET A 156 12.95 -4.51 10.18
CA MET A 156 12.60 -5.89 9.79
C MET A 156 11.97 -5.94 8.38
N ASN A 157 12.10 -7.09 7.72
CA ASN A 157 11.49 -7.36 6.42
C ASN A 157 9.97 -7.54 6.58
N VAL A 158 9.19 -7.14 5.57
CA VAL A 158 7.76 -7.40 5.55
C VAL A 158 7.26 -7.82 4.17
N LEU A 159 6.51 -8.93 4.15
CA LEU A 159 5.74 -9.38 3.01
C LEU A 159 4.28 -8.98 3.21
N VAL A 160 3.70 -8.29 2.23
CA VAL A 160 2.29 -7.91 2.22
C VAL A 160 1.59 -8.56 1.04
N ASN A 161 0.44 -9.19 1.28
CA ASN A 161 -0.40 -9.79 0.27
C ASN A 161 -1.85 -9.28 0.42
N PRO A 162 -2.24 -8.23 -0.32
CA PRO A 162 -3.60 -7.73 -0.34
C PRO A 162 -4.43 -8.41 -1.43
N VAL A 163 -5.63 -8.87 -1.06
CA VAL A 163 -6.58 -9.58 -1.94
C VAL A 163 -7.93 -8.90 -1.88
N ILE A 164 -8.46 -8.51 -3.04
CA ILE A 164 -9.85 -8.07 -3.15
C ILE A 164 -10.73 -9.31 -3.10
N GLU A 165 -11.47 -9.49 -2.01
CA GLU A 165 -12.38 -10.63 -1.83
C GLU A 165 -13.70 -10.42 -2.59
N ASP A 166 -14.23 -9.19 -2.59
CA ASP A 166 -15.45 -8.83 -3.30
C ASP A 166 -15.50 -7.33 -3.63
N ILE A 167 -16.25 -6.98 -4.68
CA ILE A 167 -16.64 -5.61 -5.00
C ILE A 167 -18.16 -5.58 -5.05
N ILE A 168 -18.78 -5.14 -3.95
CA ILE A 168 -20.24 -5.11 -3.80
C ILE A 168 -20.76 -3.83 -4.43
N PHE A 169 -21.42 -3.92 -5.59
CA PHE A 169 -21.91 -2.74 -6.31
C PHE A 169 -23.40 -2.79 -6.69
N ARG A 170 -24.03 -1.61 -6.79
CA ARG A 170 -25.38 -1.42 -7.34
C ARG A 170 -25.53 -0.04 -7.98
N LEU A 171 -26.18 0.02 -9.14
CA LEU A 171 -26.58 1.29 -9.75
C LEU A 171 -27.80 1.85 -8.99
N ILE A 172 -27.72 3.08 -8.49
CA ILE A 172 -28.81 3.74 -7.74
C ILE A 172 -29.85 4.27 -8.74
N ASN A 173 -31.14 4.01 -8.49
CA ASN A 173 -32.27 4.51 -9.29
C ASN A 173 -32.11 4.39 -10.83
N PRO A 174 -31.86 3.19 -11.41
CA PRO A 174 -31.60 3.07 -12.85
C PRO A 174 -32.79 3.51 -13.73
N PRO A 175 -32.55 4.17 -14.87
CA PRO A 175 -31.24 4.54 -15.40
C PRO A 175 -30.66 5.80 -14.72
N SER A 176 -29.39 5.77 -14.31
CA SER A 176 -28.73 6.89 -13.64
C SER A 176 -27.22 6.90 -13.85
N ARG A 177 -26.55 7.93 -13.35
CA ARG A 177 -25.08 8.04 -13.31
C ARG A 177 -24.48 7.66 -11.94
N ILE A 178 -25.29 7.35 -10.93
CA ILE A 178 -24.81 7.16 -9.55
C ILE A 178 -24.69 5.68 -9.24
N LEU A 179 -23.46 5.19 -9.14
CA LEU A 179 -23.11 3.85 -8.71
C LEU A 179 -22.81 3.87 -7.21
N LEU A 180 -23.37 2.95 -6.43
CA LEU A 180 -22.88 2.64 -5.08
C LEU A 180 -21.97 1.42 -5.18
N GLU A 181 -20.79 1.48 -4.62
CA GLU A 181 -19.86 0.36 -4.50
C GLU A 181 -19.14 0.35 -3.15
N LYS A 182 -18.66 -0.84 -2.76
CA LYS A 182 -17.86 -1.09 -1.57
C LYS A 182 -16.84 -2.18 -1.92
N VAL A 183 -15.57 -1.93 -1.68
CA VAL A 183 -14.50 -2.93 -1.90
C VAL A 183 -14.18 -3.62 -0.58
N VAL A 184 -14.25 -4.95 -0.56
CA VAL A 184 -13.83 -5.77 0.57
C VAL A 184 -12.41 -6.23 0.31
N LEU A 185 -11.47 -5.74 1.09
CA LEU A 185 -10.03 -5.99 0.93
C LEU A 185 -9.52 -6.78 2.14
N GLN A 186 -9.01 -7.99 1.92
CA GLN A 186 -8.25 -8.75 2.90
C GLN A 186 -6.76 -8.43 2.72
N ILE A 187 -6.09 -7.99 3.78
CA ILE A 187 -4.65 -7.74 3.80
C ILE A 187 -4.01 -8.78 4.71
N PHE A 188 -3.08 -9.57 4.19
CA PHE A 188 -2.18 -10.40 4.98
C PHE A 188 -0.80 -9.75 5.07
N VAL A 189 -0.19 -9.76 6.26
CA VAL A 189 1.20 -9.34 6.49
C VAL A 189 1.99 -10.43 7.18
N LYS A 190 3.26 -10.55 6.82
CA LYS A 190 4.25 -11.40 7.50
C LYS A 190 5.54 -10.61 7.69
N VAL A 191 5.98 -10.46 8.93
CA VAL A 191 7.26 -9.82 9.28
C VAL A 191 8.31 -10.90 9.47
N THR A 192 9.46 -10.72 8.82
CA THR A 192 10.62 -11.61 8.97
C THR A 192 11.89 -10.83 9.30
N GLU A 193 12.85 -11.52 9.91
CA GLU A 193 14.19 -11.01 10.15
C GLU A 193 15.22 -11.93 9.49
N THR A 194 16.18 -11.35 8.79
CA THR A 194 17.29 -12.09 8.17
C THR A 194 18.32 -12.47 9.23
N VAL A 195 18.30 -13.72 9.70
CA VAL A 195 19.18 -14.22 10.77
C VAL A 195 20.26 -15.17 10.25
N GLN A 196 21.37 -15.26 11.00
CA GLN A 196 22.38 -16.30 10.83
C GLN A 196 22.25 -17.33 11.95
N VAL A 197 21.93 -18.57 11.61
CA VAL A 197 21.73 -19.65 12.59
C VAL A 197 22.42 -20.93 12.15
N GLN A 198 22.98 -21.66 13.12
CA GLN A 198 23.60 -22.95 12.86
C GLN A 198 22.56 -24.06 13.09
N LEU A 199 22.16 -24.72 12.00
CA LEU A 199 21.02 -25.64 11.99
C LEU A 199 21.45 -27.09 12.08
N ALA A 200 20.66 -27.91 12.79
CA ALA A 200 20.86 -29.34 12.85
C ALA A 200 20.38 -30.02 11.55
N VAL A 201 21.21 -30.93 11.03
CA VAL A 201 20.89 -31.75 9.86
C VAL A 201 19.97 -32.92 10.26
N GLY A 202 18.94 -33.19 9.47
CA GLY A 202 17.94 -34.24 9.70
C GLY A 202 17.83 -35.26 8.56
N GLU A 203 16.80 -36.11 8.63
CA GLU A 203 16.49 -37.14 7.61
C GLU A 203 15.25 -36.76 6.75
N GLY A 204 14.94 -35.47 6.68
CA GLY A 204 13.74 -34.92 6.03
C GLY A 204 13.90 -34.57 4.54
N PRO A 205 12.94 -33.83 3.95
CA PRO A 205 13.11 -33.26 2.62
C PRO A 205 14.27 -32.27 2.59
N LEU A 206 14.83 -32.04 1.40
CA LEU A 206 15.88 -31.04 1.20
C LEU A 206 15.27 -29.63 1.23
N PHE A 207 15.95 -28.71 1.91
CA PHE A 207 15.63 -27.29 1.90
C PHE A 207 16.75 -26.53 1.20
N LYS A 208 16.38 -25.55 0.37
CA LYS A 208 17.32 -24.65 -0.30
C LYS A 208 17.61 -23.47 0.63
N THR A 209 18.88 -23.22 0.91
CA THR A 209 19.32 -22.12 1.79
C THR A 209 20.69 -21.60 1.37
N GLU A 210 21.11 -20.46 1.91
CA GLU A 210 22.46 -19.92 1.76
C GLU A 210 23.31 -20.29 2.99
N SER A 211 24.34 -21.12 2.79
CA SER A 211 25.39 -21.33 3.80
C SER A 211 26.34 -20.14 3.79
N VAL A 212 26.67 -19.61 4.96
CA VAL A 212 27.65 -18.53 5.09
C VAL A 212 29.05 -19.15 5.03
N ILE A 213 29.86 -18.67 4.09
CA ILE A 213 31.25 -19.11 3.89
C ILE A 213 32.19 -18.22 4.71
N GLY A 214 31.97 -16.90 4.63
CA GLY A 214 32.71 -15.92 5.40
C GLY A 214 32.10 -14.53 5.29
N GLU A 215 32.40 -13.68 6.26
CA GLU A 215 32.01 -12.28 6.28
C GLU A 215 33.11 -11.42 6.91
N GLY A 216 33.12 -10.13 6.58
CA GLY A 216 34.08 -9.18 7.11
C GLY A 216 33.75 -7.74 6.72
N SER A 217 34.32 -6.78 7.44
CA SER A 217 34.24 -5.36 7.07
C SER A 217 35.61 -4.71 6.96
N THR A 218 35.70 -3.64 6.19
CA THR A 218 36.86 -2.76 6.10
C THR A 218 36.43 -1.31 6.00
N GLN A 219 37.25 -0.40 6.53
CA GLN A 219 37.04 1.04 6.38
C GLN A 219 37.86 1.59 5.21
N VAL A 220 37.27 2.49 4.43
CA VAL A 220 37.93 3.21 3.32
C VAL A 220 37.84 4.71 3.57
N LEU A 221 39.01 5.36 3.70
CA LEU A 221 39.10 6.81 3.76
C LEU A 221 39.34 7.37 2.34
N SER A 222 38.40 8.16 1.85
CA SER A 222 38.54 8.96 0.64
C SER A 222 38.73 10.43 1.02
N GLU A 223 39.89 11.01 0.66
CA GLU A 223 40.16 12.44 0.81
C GLU A 223 40.30 13.09 -0.56
N THR A 224 39.48 14.11 -0.83
CA THR A 224 39.41 14.82 -2.12
C THR A 224 39.40 16.33 -1.92
N VAL A 225 39.75 17.06 -2.98
CA VAL A 225 39.62 18.51 -3.05
C VAL A 225 38.85 18.84 -4.32
N VAL A 226 37.76 19.58 -4.19
CA VAL A 226 36.89 19.99 -5.28
C VAL A 226 36.87 21.51 -5.41
N THR A 227 36.79 21.99 -6.65
CA THR A 227 36.59 23.41 -6.95
C THR A 227 35.09 23.70 -7.03
N LEU A 228 34.61 24.64 -6.23
CA LEU A 228 33.23 25.09 -6.25
C LEU A 228 32.96 26.00 -7.44
N ASP A 229 31.86 25.76 -8.17
CA ASP A 229 31.49 26.51 -9.38
C ASP A 229 31.22 28.00 -9.10
N ASN A 230 30.90 28.33 -7.85
CA ASN A 230 30.65 29.68 -7.38
C ASN A 230 31.40 29.87 -6.04
N PRO A 231 32.05 31.02 -5.79
CA PRO A 231 32.72 31.28 -4.51
C PRO A 231 31.75 31.17 -3.33
N ALA A 232 32.08 30.31 -2.37
CA ALA A 232 31.35 30.07 -1.12
C ALA A 232 31.78 31.05 -0.01
N GLU A 233 30.79 31.51 0.76
CA GLU A 233 31.01 32.06 2.10
C GLU A 233 31.20 30.93 3.12
N LYS A 234 30.39 29.87 3.00
CA LYS A 234 30.41 28.68 3.88
C LYS A 234 29.79 27.47 3.18
N VAL A 235 30.25 26.28 3.55
CA VAL A 235 29.56 25.02 3.23
C VAL A 235 28.57 24.73 4.35
N ALA A 236 27.34 24.36 3.99
CA ALA A 236 26.29 24.02 4.94
C ALA A 236 26.37 22.53 5.32
N GLU A 237 26.39 21.66 4.31
CA GLU A 237 26.42 20.20 4.47
C GLU A 237 26.96 19.52 3.22
N ILE A 238 27.42 18.27 3.36
CA ILE A 238 27.75 17.39 2.23
C ILE A 238 27.06 16.06 2.50
N VAL A 239 26.11 15.69 1.64
CA VAL A 239 25.44 14.40 1.70
C VAL A 239 26.17 13.45 0.74
N ALA A 240 26.71 12.35 1.25
CA ALA A 240 27.37 11.33 0.43
C ALA A 240 26.54 10.05 0.39
N ARG A 241 26.48 9.42 -0.79
CA ARG A 241 25.89 8.09 -0.99
C ARG A 241 26.82 7.24 -1.86
N ILE A 242 26.75 5.92 -1.70
CA ILE A 242 27.46 4.99 -2.57
C ILE A 242 26.58 4.63 -3.77
N GLN A 243 27.17 4.60 -4.97
CA GLN A 243 26.53 4.20 -6.23
C GLN A 243 27.43 3.24 -7.02
N ASP A 244 26.86 2.57 -8.01
CA ASP A 244 27.55 1.74 -9.01
C ASP A 244 28.51 0.70 -8.40
N VAL A 245 28.06 0.05 -7.32
CA VAL A 245 28.84 -0.95 -6.60
C VAL A 245 28.99 -2.21 -7.46
N THR A 246 30.23 -2.60 -7.69
CA THR A 246 30.61 -3.85 -8.34
C THR A 246 31.54 -4.64 -7.44
N SER A 247 31.52 -5.96 -7.58
CA SER A 247 32.35 -6.84 -6.75
C SER A 247 32.75 -8.10 -7.48
N GLU A 248 33.96 -8.58 -7.18
CA GLU A 248 34.55 -9.79 -7.75
C GLU A 248 35.13 -10.65 -6.62
N ILE A 249 34.82 -11.94 -6.63
CA ILE A 249 35.45 -12.92 -5.75
C ILE A 249 36.69 -13.48 -6.44
N ILE A 250 37.83 -13.40 -5.76
CA ILE A 250 39.06 -14.13 -6.09
C ILE A 250 39.40 -15.05 -4.90
N ASP A 251 40.37 -15.95 -5.05
CA ASP A 251 40.72 -16.91 -4.00
C ASP A 251 41.01 -16.21 -2.65
N ASP A 252 40.22 -16.56 -1.63
CA ASP A 252 40.22 -16.00 -0.26
C ASP A 252 40.02 -14.47 -0.15
N LYS A 253 39.59 -13.77 -1.21
CA LYS A 253 39.39 -12.31 -1.18
C LYS A 253 38.20 -11.84 -2.01
N VAL A 254 37.67 -10.69 -1.62
CA VAL A 254 36.66 -9.96 -2.38
C VAL A 254 37.20 -8.59 -2.75
N ILE A 255 37.14 -8.23 -4.03
CA ILE A 255 37.37 -6.86 -4.51
C ILE A 255 36.01 -6.15 -4.55
N VAL A 256 35.95 -4.92 -4.03
CA VAL A 256 34.76 -4.05 -4.09
C VAL A 256 35.14 -2.72 -4.72
N GLN A 257 34.38 -2.30 -5.72
CA GLN A 257 34.55 -1.02 -6.41
C GLN A 257 33.21 -0.28 -6.47
N GLY A 258 33.25 1.05 -6.56
CA GLY A 258 32.05 1.85 -6.72
C GLY A 258 32.35 3.35 -6.75
N ILE A 259 31.30 4.16 -6.68
CA ILE A 259 31.38 5.62 -6.72
C ILE A 259 30.79 6.23 -5.45
N ILE A 260 31.53 7.13 -4.82
CA ILE A 260 31.03 8.02 -3.77
C ILE A 260 30.42 9.23 -4.46
N HIS A 261 29.10 9.27 -4.57
CA HIS A 261 28.36 10.43 -5.07
C HIS A 261 28.12 11.41 -3.93
N LYS A 262 28.76 12.57 -4.00
CA LYS A 262 28.63 13.66 -3.02
C LYS A 262 27.73 14.76 -3.55
N GLN A 263 26.89 15.30 -2.67
CA GLN A 263 26.01 16.42 -2.92
C GLN A 263 26.38 17.53 -1.94
N ILE A 264 27.06 18.55 -2.45
CA ILE A 264 27.65 19.64 -1.70
C ILE A 264 26.66 20.79 -1.67
N PHE A 265 26.21 21.17 -0.48
CA PHE A 265 25.30 22.28 -0.27
C PHE A 265 26.04 23.42 0.42
N TYR A 266 26.05 24.60 -0.20
CA TYR A 266 26.85 25.73 0.26
C TYR A 266 26.16 27.07 -0.01
N VAL A 267 26.54 28.09 0.75
CA VAL A 267 26.07 29.47 0.55
C VAL A 267 27.17 30.23 -0.17
N ASP A 268 26.84 30.83 -1.32
CA ASP A 268 27.77 31.63 -2.11
C ASP A 268 28.05 33.01 -1.47
N THR A 269 29.05 33.74 -1.97
CA THR A 269 29.37 35.10 -1.51
C THR A 269 28.31 36.16 -1.83
N SER A 270 27.21 35.78 -2.49
CA SER A 270 26.01 36.61 -2.70
C SER A 270 24.87 36.25 -1.75
N GLY A 271 25.07 35.29 -0.84
CA GLY A 271 24.06 34.79 0.10
C GLY A 271 23.10 33.75 -0.49
N ILE A 272 23.37 33.20 -1.68
CA ILE A 272 22.51 32.24 -2.37
C ILE A 272 22.91 30.81 -2.00
N SER A 273 21.94 30.00 -1.59
CA SER A 273 22.12 28.57 -1.33
C SER A 273 22.20 27.78 -2.64
N ARG A 274 23.32 27.09 -2.85
CA ARG A 274 23.66 26.35 -4.07
C ARG A 274 23.91 24.87 -3.77
N HIS A 275 23.76 24.06 -4.81
CA HIS A 275 24.08 22.64 -4.85
C HIS A 275 25.07 22.36 -5.97
N GLN A 276 26.12 21.59 -5.66
CA GLN A 276 27.05 21.02 -6.64
C GLN A 276 27.24 19.52 -6.34
N ALA A 277 27.25 18.69 -7.38
CA ALA A 277 27.49 17.26 -7.26
C ALA A 277 28.94 16.90 -7.63
N GLU A 278 29.47 15.83 -7.06
CA GLU A 278 30.83 15.35 -7.32
C GLU A 278 30.91 13.82 -7.11
N ASP A 279 31.41 13.11 -8.12
CA ASP A 279 31.56 11.66 -8.10
C ASP A 279 33.03 11.27 -7.91
N VAL A 280 33.30 10.42 -6.92
CA VAL A 280 34.67 9.94 -6.61
C VAL A 280 34.70 8.41 -6.61
N PRO A 281 35.44 7.77 -7.53
CA PRO A 281 35.56 6.31 -7.52
C PRO A 281 36.38 5.83 -6.32
N PHE A 282 35.99 4.69 -5.75
CA PHE A 282 36.77 3.96 -4.75
C PHE A 282 36.98 2.50 -5.18
N SER A 283 38.02 1.88 -4.63
CA SER A 283 38.33 0.46 -4.80
C SER A 283 38.99 -0.05 -3.52
N THR A 284 38.56 -1.20 -3.03
CA THR A 284 39.14 -1.88 -1.88
C THR A 284 39.11 -3.40 -2.06
N PHE A 285 39.75 -4.12 -1.17
CA PHE A 285 39.59 -5.56 -1.04
C PHE A 285 39.42 -5.98 0.42
N LEU A 286 38.75 -7.09 0.64
CA LEU A 286 38.57 -7.73 1.94
C LEU A 286 39.09 -9.17 1.87
N ASP A 287 39.76 -9.60 2.93
CA ASP A 287 40.20 -10.99 3.10
C ASP A 287 39.03 -11.80 3.67
N ILE A 288 38.48 -12.72 2.88
CA ILE A 288 37.34 -13.57 3.24
C ILE A 288 37.75 -15.04 3.02
N PRO A 289 38.30 -15.72 4.05
CA PRO A 289 38.79 -17.09 3.90
C PRO A 289 37.68 -18.05 3.44
N GLY A 290 38.00 -18.93 2.48
CA GLY A 290 37.06 -19.85 1.86
C GLY A 290 36.25 -19.25 0.70
N ALA A 291 36.38 -17.94 0.44
CA ALA A 291 35.77 -17.32 -0.73
C ALA A 291 36.41 -17.83 -2.02
N GLY A 292 35.58 -18.17 -3.02
CA GLY A 292 36.03 -18.66 -4.31
C GLY A 292 35.04 -18.44 -5.46
N PRO A 293 35.46 -18.66 -6.72
CA PRO A 293 34.66 -18.35 -7.89
C PRO A 293 33.31 -19.10 -7.93
N GLY A 294 32.25 -18.38 -8.29
CA GLY A 294 30.89 -18.94 -8.42
C GLY A 294 30.06 -18.99 -7.13
N GLN A 295 30.60 -18.56 -5.99
CA GLN A 295 29.83 -18.29 -4.78
C GLN A 295 29.02 -17.00 -4.89
N ASN A 296 27.98 -16.87 -4.05
CA ASN A 296 27.17 -15.66 -3.94
C ASN A 296 27.90 -14.61 -3.10
N ILE A 297 27.71 -13.34 -3.45
CA ILE A 297 28.30 -12.20 -2.74
C ILE A 297 27.25 -11.14 -2.43
N GLN A 298 27.30 -10.61 -1.22
CA GLN A 298 26.48 -9.50 -0.74
C GLN A 298 27.42 -8.41 -0.21
N VAL A 299 27.30 -7.19 -0.73
CA VAL A 299 28.12 -6.04 -0.33
C VAL A 299 27.20 -4.97 0.23
N HIS A 300 27.49 -4.53 1.45
CA HIS A 300 26.74 -3.49 2.17
C HIS A 300 27.70 -2.36 2.52
N PRO A 301 27.87 -1.36 1.63
CA PRO A 301 28.66 -0.18 1.91
C PRO A 301 27.82 0.86 2.65
N ASN A 302 28.41 1.51 3.65
CA ASN A 302 27.81 2.53 4.49
C ASN A 302 28.74 3.75 4.58
N VAL A 303 28.18 4.96 4.70
CA VAL A 303 28.96 6.18 4.96
C VAL A 303 28.96 6.45 6.46
N GLU A 304 30.08 6.19 7.13
CA GLU A 304 30.21 6.45 8.58
C GLU A 304 30.40 7.93 8.89
N PHE A 305 31.15 8.65 8.04
CA PHE A 305 31.54 10.03 8.31
C PHE A 305 31.78 10.83 7.04
N VAL A 306 31.31 12.08 7.03
CA VAL A 306 31.67 13.10 6.05
C VAL A 306 32.17 14.34 6.78
N GLY A 307 33.44 14.68 6.59
CA GLY A 307 34.06 15.90 7.10
C GLY A 307 34.54 16.79 5.95
N PHE A 308 34.60 18.09 6.18
CA PHE A 308 35.05 19.04 5.15
C PHE A 308 35.72 20.27 5.75
N ILE A 309 36.56 20.93 4.94
CA ILE A 309 37.25 22.18 5.24
C ILE A 309 37.21 23.04 3.97
N LEU A 310 36.55 24.20 4.04
CA LEU A 310 36.64 25.22 3.01
C LEU A 310 37.99 25.94 3.18
N GLU A 311 38.94 25.69 2.28
CA GLU A 311 40.32 26.21 2.37
C GLU A 311 40.41 27.66 1.87
N ASP A 312 39.65 27.96 0.82
CA ASP A 312 39.36 29.29 0.29
C ASP A 312 37.94 29.28 -0.31
N PRO A 313 37.35 30.43 -0.73
CA PRO A 313 35.97 30.45 -1.24
C PRO A 313 35.67 29.49 -2.40
N THR A 314 36.67 29.05 -3.16
CA THR A 314 36.50 28.11 -4.27
C THR A 314 37.06 26.72 -4.01
N THR A 315 37.90 26.52 -2.99
CA THR A 315 38.59 25.24 -2.75
C THR A 315 38.02 24.54 -1.51
N LEU A 316 37.37 23.39 -1.72
CA LEU A 316 36.76 22.59 -0.67
C LEU A 316 37.47 21.24 -0.51
N ARG A 317 38.15 21.03 0.61
CA ARG A 317 38.69 19.73 1.02
C ARG A 317 37.60 18.91 1.71
N GLN A 318 37.51 17.63 1.38
CA GLN A 318 36.51 16.70 1.91
C GLN A 318 37.18 15.41 2.35
N LYS A 319 36.60 14.75 3.36
CA LYS A 319 36.98 13.42 3.82
C LYS A 319 35.72 12.60 4.02
N VAL A 320 35.63 11.47 3.33
CA VAL A 320 34.55 10.49 3.49
C VAL A 320 35.16 9.22 4.05
N VAL A 321 34.60 8.71 5.14
CA VAL A 321 34.89 7.36 5.66
C VAL A 321 33.72 6.46 5.29
N LEU A 322 34.02 5.40 4.56
CA LEU A 322 33.08 4.32 4.26
C LEU A 322 33.40 3.13 5.15
N GLU A 323 32.37 2.49 5.72
CA GLU A 323 32.46 1.08 6.12
C GLU A 323 31.94 0.23 4.96
N ILE A 324 32.66 -0.83 4.58
CA ILE A 324 32.24 -1.77 3.56
C ILE A 324 32.17 -3.14 4.22
N PHE A 325 30.97 -3.65 4.42
CA PHE A 325 30.73 -5.02 4.86
C PHE A 325 30.52 -5.93 3.65
N VAL A 326 31.13 -7.11 3.67
CA VAL A 326 30.99 -8.15 2.65
C VAL A 326 30.59 -9.46 3.31
N LYS A 327 29.67 -10.18 2.67
CA LYS A 327 29.30 -11.55 3.01
C LYS A 327 29.37 -12.43 1.77
N VAL A 328 30.02 -13.58 1.90
CA VAL A 328 30.10 -14.61 0.87
C VAL A 328 29.28 -15.81 1.32
N THR A 329 28.36 -16.26 0.47
CA THR A 329 27.47 -17.39 0.75
C THR A 329 27.48 -18.41 -0.39
N GLU A 330 27.14 -19.65 -0.08
CA GLU A 330 26.95 -20.72 -1.06
C GLU A 330 25.50 -21.22 -0.98
N THR A 331 24.83 -21.32 -2.13
CA THR A 331 23.49 -21.92 -2.19
C THR A 331 23.59 -23.44 -2.06
N ILE A 332 23.16 -23.97 -0.91
CA ILE A 332 23.19 -25.40 -0.60
C ILE A 332 21.78 -26.02 -0.57
N GLN A 333 21.74 -27.35 -0.61
CA GLN A 333 20.56 -28.15 -0.29
C GLN A 333 20.86 -28.99 0.94
N VAL A 334 20.08 -28.82 2.01
CA VAL A 334 20.31 -29.51 3.29
C VAL A 334 18.99 -30.05 3.85
N PRO A 335 18.94 -31.31 4.32
CA PRO A 335 17.77 -31.79 5.05
C PRO A 335 17.84 -31.23 6.47
N LEU A 336 16.83 -30.46 6.88
CA LEU A 336 16.79 -29.81 8.20
C LEU A 336 16.06 -30.67 9.23
N ALA A 337 16.56 -30.68 10.46
CA ALA A 337 15.90 -31.34 11.58
C ALA A 337 14.80 -30.43 12.17
N PRO A 338 13.54 -30.90 12.30
CA PRO A 338 12.52 -30.17 13.04
C PRO A 338 12.90 -30.03 14.53
N GLY A 339 12.54 -28.91 15.15
CA GLY A 339 12.90 -28.64 16.54
C GLY A 339 12.06 -27.55 17.21
N SER A 340 12.58 -27.02 18.31
CA SER A 340 11.98 -25.94 19.10
C SER A 340 12.77 -24.63 19.02
N GLY A 341 13.59 -24.46 17.99
CA GLY A 341 14.32 -23.23 17.71
C GLY A 341 13.46 -22.23 16.94
N PRO A 342 14.06 -21.36 16.10
CA PRO A 342 13.33 -20.35 15.35
C PRO A 342 12.35 -20.99 14.34
N LEU A 343 11.27 -20.26 14.05
CA LEU A 343 10.36 -20.58 12.95
C LEU A 343 10.89 -19.92 11.70
N ILE A 344 11.44 -20.68 10.75
CA ILE A 344 12.05 -20.10 9.54
C ILE A 344 11.15 -20.25 8.32
N ALA A 345 11.14 -19.24 7.45
CA ALA A 345 10.56 -19.29 6.12
C ALA A 345 11.65 -19.71 5.12
N ILE A 346 11.42 -20.79 4.38
CA ILE A 346 12.44 -21.43 3.55
C ILE A 346 11.82 -22.19 2.38
N GLY A 347 12.54 -22.29 1.25
CA GLY A 347 12.12 -23.09 0.11
C GLY A 347 12.43 -24.58 0.32
N GLN A 348 11.40 -25.41 0.50
CA GLN A 348 11.54 -26.86 0.40
C GLN A 348 11.73 -27.25 -1.06
N VAL A 349 12.72 -28.07 -1.38
CA VAL A 349 12.96 -28.55 -2.75
C VAL A 349 11.95 -29.65 -3.06
N VAL A 350 11.14 -29.40 -4.10
CA VAL A 350 10.14 -30.34 -4.61
C VAL A 350 10.77 -31.27 -5.64
N GLY A 351 11.62 -30.71 -6.51
CA GLY A 351 12.40 -31.48 -7.47
C GLY A 351 13.34 -30.60 -8.29
N GLU A 352 14.28 -31.25 -8.98
CA GLU A 352 15.20 -30.62 -9.91
C GLU A 352 15.41 -31.52 -11.13
N GLY A 353 15.79 -30.93 -12.27
CA GLY A 353 16.02 -31.67 -13.51
C GLY A 353 16.77 -30.84 -14.55
N THR A 354 17.34 -31.53 -15.54
CA THR A 354 18.11 -30.91 -16.63
C THR A 354 17.53 -31.35 -17.97
N THR A 355 17.46 -30.43 -18.93
CA THR A 355 17.23 -30.75 -20.34
C THR A 355 18.23 -30.01 -21.24
N GLN A 356 18.43 -30.53 -22.44
CA GLN A 356 19.21 -29.88 -23.50
C GLN A 356 18.29 -29.60 -24.71
N LEU A 357 18.48 -28.46 -25.35
CA LEU A 357 17.80 -28.09 -26.59
C LEU A 357 18.83 -27.75 -27.67
N LEU A 358 18.73 -28.44 -28.81
CA LEU A 358 19.47 -28.09 -30.02
C LEU A 358 18.62 -27.15 -30.88
N SER A 359 19.12 -25.93 -31.09
CA SER A 359 18.66 -25.05 -32.16
C SER A 359 19.53 -25.27 -33.40
N ASP A 360 18.95 -25.88 -34.44
CA ASP A 360 19.59 -26.09 -35.75
C ASP A 360 18.87 -25.20 -36.78
N THR A 361 19.50 -24.09 -37.17
CA THR A 361 18.90 -23.05 -38.03
C THR A 361 19.79 -22.71 -39.22
N VAL A 362 19.19 -22.14 -40.25
CA VAL A 362 19.92 -21.52 -41.37
C VAL A 362 19.52 -20.06 -41.43
N VAL A 363 20.51 -19.18 -41.35
CA VAL A 363 20.33 -17.73 -41.51
C VAL A 363 20.90 -17.29 -42.86
N THR A 364 20.15 -16.45 -43.56
CA THR A 364 20.66 -15.72 -44.72
C THR A 364 21.42 -14.49 -44.24
N LEU A 365 22.71 -14.41 -44.57
CA LEU A 365 23.56 -13.27 -44.31
C LEU A 365 23.19 -12.12 -45.25
N ASN A 366 23.26 -10.87 -44.75
CA ASN A 366 22.97 -9.68 -45.54
C ASN A 366 23.96 -9.45 -46.71
N GLN A 367 25.09 -10.16 -46.70
CA GLN A 367 26.16 -10.14 -47.71
C GLN A 367 26.83 -11.52 -47.78
N PRO A 368 27.30 -11.96 -48.96
CA PRO A 368 28.15 -13.15 -49.09
C PRO A 368 29.42 -13.07 -48.24
N ALA A 369 29.78 -14.18 -47.61
CA ALA A 369 30.87 -14.31 -46.65
C ALA A 369 31.93 -15.33 -47.09
N ILE A 370 33.20 -14.98 -46.82
CA ILE A 370 34.35 -15.90 -46.98
C ILE A 370 34.47 -16.81 -45.75
N LYS A 371 34.25 -16.25 -44.56
CA LYS A 371 34.32 -16.96 -43.28
C LYS A 371 33.51 -16.25 -42.20
N VAL A 372 33.01 -17.01 -41.22
CA VAL A 372 32.57 -16.46 -39.92
C VAL A 372 33.81 -16.27 -39.05
N ARG A 373 33.87 -15.16 -38.29
CA ARG A 373 34.85 -14.92 -37.23
C ARG A 373 34.41 -15.64 -35.96
N GLU A 374 33.20 -15.32 -35.50
CA GLU A 374 32.55 -15.92 -34.33
C GLU A 374 31.04 -15.72 -34.39
N ILE A 375 30.32 -16.46 -33.54
CA ILE A 375 28.92 -16.20 -33.21
C ILE A 375 28.86 -16.14 -31.69
N VAL A 376 28.57 -14.96 -31.13
CA VAL A 376 28.30 -14.81 -29.71
C VAL A 376 26.82 -15.08 -29.49
N ALA A 377 26.49 -16.07 -28.65
CA ALA A 377 25.12 -16.49 -28.39
C ALA A 377 24.77 -16.31 -26.92
N GLU A 378 23.56 -15.85 -26.65
CA GLU A 378 23.03 -15.63 -25.31
C GLU A 378 21.54 -16.01 -25.23
N ILE A 379 21.07 -16.37 -24.03
CA ILE A 379 19.68 -16.76 -23.79
C ILE A 379 19.00 -15.59 -23.07
N ARG A 380 17.95 -15.05 -23.66
CA ARG A 380 17.18 -13.90 -23.16
C ARG A 380 15.72 -14.27 -22.91
N ASP A 381 15.01 -13.38 -22.23
CA ASP A 381 13.56 -13.38 -22.06
C ASP A 381 12.99 -14.71 -21.51
N ILE A 382 13.74 -15.38 -20.63
CA ILE A 382 13.33 -16.67 -20.07
C ILE A 382 12.06 -16.50 -19.24
N THR A 383 11.00 -17.18 -19.65
CA THR A 383 9.75 -17.31 -18.92
C THR A 383 9.50 -18.78 -18.60
N THR A 384 8.85 -19.05 -17.46
CA THR A 384 8.51 -20.41 -17.04
C THR A 384 7.03 -20.55 -16.73
N HIS A 385 6.48 -21.72 -17.02
CA HIS A 385 5.11 -22.09 -16.65
C HIS A 385 5.14 -23.45 -15.96
N VAL A 386 4.66 -23.51 -14.72
CA VAL A 386 4.58 -24.76 -13.95
C VAL A 386 3.27 -25.46 -14.24
N LEU A 387 3.38 -26.71 -14.67
CA LEU A 387 2.28 -27.64 -14.87
C LEU A 387 2.45 -28.81 -13.89
N ALA A 388 1.44 -29.68 -13.80
CA ALA A 388 1.58 -30.92 -13.03
C ALA A 388 2.76 -31.75 -13.56
N ASP A 389 3.69 -32.08 -12.66
CA ASP A 389 4.92 -32.86 -12.90
C ASP A 389 5.88 -32.28 -13.97
N LYS A 390 5.75 -30.99 -14.33
CA LYS A 390 6.46 -30.41 -15.48
C LYS A 390 6.67 -28.90 -15.39
N VAL A 391 7.85 -28.43 -15.80
CA VAL A 391 8.13 -27.01 -16.06
C VAL A 391 8.32 -26.80 -17.55
N VAL A 392 7.54 -25.90 -18.14
CA VAL A 392 7.77 -25.38 -19.50
C VAL A 392 8.67 -24.15 -19.42
N ILE A 393 9.65 -24.06 -20.30
CA ILE A 393 10.59 -22.94 -20.43
C ILE A 393 10.42 -22.35 -21.84
N GLN A 394 10.30 -21.04 -21.94
CA GLN A 394 10.26 -20.30 -23.20
C GLN A 394 11.23 -19.12 -23.13
N GLY A 395 11.75 -18.67 -24.27
CA GLY A 395 12.63 -17.50 -24.32
C GLY A 395 13.17 -17.24 -25.72
N THR A 396 14.18 -16.37 -25.81
CA THR A 396 14.83 -15.98 -27.06
C THR A 396 16.30 -16.39 -27.04
N LEU A 397 16.74 -17.13 -28.05
CA LEU A 397 18.16 -17.33 -28.36
C LEU A 397 18.62 -16.16 -29.23
N HIS A 398 19.34 -15.21 -28.64
CA HIS A 398 19.92 -14.08 -29.35
C HIS A 398 21.34 -14.43 -29.80
N LYS A 399 21.68 -14.08 -31.05
CA LYS A 399 22.98 -14.34 -31.66
C LYS A 399 23.53 -13.06 -32.30
N GLN A 400 24.80 -12.78 -32.04
CA GLN A 400 25.60 -11.76 -32.73
C GLN A 400 26.58 -12.48 -33.65
N ILE A 401 26.35 -12.39 -34.96
CA ILE A 401 27.15 -13.05 -35.98
C ILE A 401 28.18 -12.04 -36.51
N PHE A 402 29.47 -12.37 -36.38
CA PHE A 402 30.56 -11.57 -36.96
C PHE A 402 31.20 -12.38 -38.09
N PHE A 403 31.20 -11.86 -39.31
CA PHE A 403 31.70 -12.55 -40.49
C PHE A 403 32.50 -11.63 -41.41
N ILE A 404 33.35 -12.21 -42.26
CA ILE A 404 34.18 -11.49 -43.23
C ILE A 404 33.55 -11.64 -44.61
N ASN A 405 33.15 -10.53 -45.24
CA ASN A 405 32.56 -10.54 -46.58
C ASN A 405 33.63 -10.73 -47.69
N GLU A 406 33.18 -10.86 -48.94
CA GLU A 406 34.07 -11.01 -50.12
C GLU A 406 35.07 -9.86 -50.31
N ASN A 407 34.81 -8.68 -49.72
CA ASN A 407 35.70 -7.51 -49.76
C ASN A 407 36.73 -7.49 -48.61
N ASN A 408 36.82 -8.56 -47.80
CA ASN A 408 37.60 -8.64 -46.57
C ASN A 408 37.18 -7.61 -45.48
N ILE A 409 35.92 -7.19 -45.49
CA ILE A 409 35.34 -6.31 -44.47
C ILE A 409 34.63 -7.18 -43.43
N GLU A 410 34.82 -6.87 -42.15
CA GLU A 410 34.05 -7.48 -41.08
C GLU A 410 32.64 -6.87 -41.01
N ILE A 411 31.64 -7.74 -41.07
CA ILE A 411 30.22 -7.42 -41.02
C ILE A 411 29.62 -8.06 -39.76
N HIS A 412 28.75 -7.30 -39.10
CA HIS A 412 27.95 -7.72 -37.96
C HIS A 412 26.49 -7.93 -38.41
N GLN A 413 25.86 -9.00 -37.93
CA GLN A 413 24.44 -9.26 -38.11
C GLN A 413 23.85 -9.90 -36.83
N PRO A 414 22.85 -9.27 -36.19
CA PRO A 414 22.09 -9.89 -35.11
C PRO A 414 21.03 -10.87 -35.66
N GLU A 415 20.63 -11.84 -34.84
CA GLU A 415 19.57 -12.79 -35.13
C GLU A 415 18.90 -13.27 -33.84
N ASP A 416 17.57 -13.25 -33.78
CA ASP A 416 16.77 -13.73 -32.65
C ASP A 416 15.93 -14.96 -33.04
N ILE A 417 16.03 -16.03 -32.25
CA ILE A 417 15.21 -17.24 -32.42
C ILE A 417 14.39 -17.50 -31.14
N PRO A 418 13.06 -17.47 -31.20
CA PRO A 418 12.24 -17.92 -30.07
C PRO A 418 12.36 -19.44 -29.91
N PHE A 419 12.52 -19.90 -28.67
CA PHE A 419 12.56 -21.32 -28.33
C PHE A 419 11.54 -21.68 -27.24
N ALA A 420 11.18 -22.96 -27.19
CA ALA A 420 10.40 -23.55 -26.12
C ALA A 420 10.90 -24.97 -25.83
N THR A 421 10.98 -25.34 -24.55
CA THR A 421 11.31 -26.69 -24.09
C THR A 421 10.58 -26.99 -22.79
N PHE A 422 10.73 -28.20 -22.24
CA PHE A 422 10.23 -28.55 -20.92
C PHE A 422 11.19 -29.48 -20.18
N VAL A 423 11.06 -29.49 -18.85
CA VAL A 423 11.71 -30.43 -17.95
C VAL A 423 10.62 -31.16 -17.16
N ASP A 424 10.66 -32.50 -17.16
CA ASP A 424 9.78 -33.30 -16.31
C ASP A 424 10.33 -33.25 -14.87
N ILE A 425 9.51 -32.75 -13.93
CA ILE A 425 9.88 -32.58 -12.51
C ILE A 425 8.73 -33.12 -11.66
N PRO A 426 8.80 -34.41 -11.25
CA PRO A 426 7.75 -35.04 -10.45
C PRO A 426 7.45 -34.25 -9.18
N GLY A 427 6.17 -34.04 -8.88
CA GLY A 427 5.69 -33.24 -7.74
C GLY A 427 5.52 -31.75 -8.03
N ALA A 428 5.98 -31.24 -9.17
CA ALA A 428 5.74 -29.84 -9.56
C ALA A 428 4.23 -29.57 -9.75
N LEU A 429 3.76 -28.40 -9.29
CA LEU A 429 2.37 -27.96 -9.35
C LEU A 429 2.28 -26.47 -9.71
N PRO A 430 1.19 -26.00 -10.35
CA PRO A 430 0.97 -24.58 -10.60
C PRO A 430 1.03 -23.75 -9.32
N GLY A 431 1.81 -22.67 -9.34
CA GLY A 431 2.01 -21.77 -8.19
C GLY A 431 3.23 -22.06 -7.32
N LEU A 432 4.03 -23.09 -7.63
CA LEU A 432 5.34 -23.30 -7.02
C LEU A 432 6.42 -22.40 -7.63
N ASP A 433 7.44 -22.08 -6.84
CA ASP A 433 8.59 -21.27 -7.27
C ASP A 433 9.51 -22.08 -8.18
N VAL A 434 10.01 -21.44 -9.25
CA VAL A 434 10.91 -22.07 -10.23
C VAL A 434 12.14 -21.22 -10.45
N GLN A 435 13.30 -21.89 -10.45
CA GLN A 435 14.58 -21.30 -10.84
C GLN A 435 15.12 -22.04 -12.05
N VAL A 436 15.53 -21.30 -13.08
CA VAL A 436 16.16 -21.84 -14.29
C VAL A 436 17.57 -21.26 -14.38
N HIS A 437 18.55 -22.14 -14.43
CA HIS A 437 19.91 -21.80 -14.82
C HIS A 437 20.14 -22.33 -16.24
N ALA A 438 20.29 -21.41 -17.18
CA ALA A 438 20.42 -21.70 -18.60
C ALA A 438 21.78 -21.24 -19.13
N PHE A 439 22.46 -22.07 -19.92
CA PHE A 439 23.74 -21.71 -20.54
C PHE A 439 23.92 -22.36 -21.91
N ILE A 440 24.80 -21.76 -22.71
CA ILE A 440 25.18 -22.25 -24.04
C ILE A 440 26.36 -23.22 -23.85
N GLU A 441 26.14 -24.50 -24.14
CA GLU A 441 27.21 -25.51 -24.10
C GLU A 441 28.09 -25.46 -25.36
N PHE A 442 27.48 -25.19 -26.51
CA PHE A 442 28.16 -25.28 -27.81
C PHE A 442 27.52 -24.38 -28.86
N VAL A 443 28.36 -23.74 -29.67
CA VAL A 443 27.98 -23.02 -30.88
C VAL A 443 28.84 -23.55 -32.02
N GLY A 444 28.22 -24.30 -32.94
CA GLY A 444 28.82 -24.73 -34.20
C GLY A 444 28.17 -24.03 -35.38
N PHE A 445 28.91 -23.88 -36.47
CA PHE A 445 28.38 -23.30 -37.71
C PHE A 445 29.12 -23.82 -38.94
N ASN A 446 28.43 -23.83 -40.08
CA ASN A 446 29.02 -24.09 -41.39
C ASN A 446 28.25 -23.37 -42.48
N PHE A 447 28.96 -22.91 -43.52
CA PHE A 447 28.30 -22.45 -44.72
C PHE A 447 27.62 -23.60 -45.45
N THR A 448 26.54 -23.27 -46.15
CA THR A 448 25.86 -24.13 -47.14
C THR A 448 25.93 -23.48 -48.51
N GLU A 449 25.78 -22.16 -48.57
CA GLU A 449 26.10 -21.27 -49.69
C GLU A 449 26.85 -20.03 -49.12
N PRO A 450 27.48 -19.17 -49.94
CA PRO A 450 28.26 -18.02 -49.44
C PRO A 450 27.48 -17.06 -48.52
N ASP A 451 26.17 -16.95 -48.70
CA ASP A 451 25.24 -16.16 -47.89
C ASP A 451 24.33 -17.02 -46.99
N GLN A 452 24.43 -18.36 -47.02
CA GLN A 452 23.58 -19.25 -46.22
C GLN A 452 24.38 -19.98 -45.15
N LEU A 453 24.22 -19.57 -43.89
CA LEU A 453 24.96 -20.07 -42.74
C LEU A 453 24.08 -21.00 -41.89
N ASN A 454 24.41 -22.30 -41.87
CA ASN A 454 23.83 -23.23 -40.90
C ASN A 454 24.52 -23.06 -39.55
N GLN A 455 23.73 -23.05 -38.48
CA GLN A 455 24.17 -22.81 -37.10
C GLN A 455 23.54 -23.87 -36.20
N LYS A 456 24.31 -24.39 -35.25
CA LYS A 456 23.91 -25.40 -34.29
C LYS A 456 24.28 -24.93 -32.89
N VAL A 457 23.28 -24.53 -32.13
CA VAL A 457 23.45 -24.05 -30.76
C VAL A 457 22.85 -25.07 -29.80
N VAL A 458 23.66 -25.56 -28.87
CA VAL A 458 23.20 -26.44 -27.78
C VAL A 458 23.04 -25.61 -26.53
N MET A 459 21.80 -25.54 -26.03
CA MET A 459 21.43 -24.87 -24.79
C MET A 459 21.14 -25.93 -23.72
N GLN A 460 21.76 -25.81 -22.54
CA GLN A 460 21.39 -26.60 -21.36
C GLN A 460 20.54 -25.76 -20.42
N PHE A 461 19.49 -26.37 -19.87
CA PHE A 461 18.62 -25.78 -18.86
C PHE A 461 18.59 -26.69 -17.63
N PHE A 462 19.14 -26.23 -16.51
CA PHE A 462 18.90 -26.82 -15.19
C PHE A 462 17.74 -26.08 -14.54
N VAL A 463 16.78 -26.83 -14.00
CA VAL A 463 15.55 -26.31 -13.40
C VAL A 463 15.40 -26.86 -11.99
N LYS A 464 15.04 -25.99 -11.05
CA LYS A 464 14.72 -26.33 -9.66
C LYS A 464 13.36 -25.78 -9.29
N VAL A 465 12.54 -26.61 -8.66
CA VAL A 465 11.20 -26.25 -8.15
C VAL A 465 11.23 -26.28 -6.63
N THR A 466 10.77 -25.20 -6.01
CA THR A 466 10.66 -25.07 -4.54
C THR A 466 9.25 -24.69 -4.10
N GLU A 467 8.87 -25.17 -2.92
CA GLU A 467 7.66 -24.78 -2.21
C GLU A 467 8.05 -23.89 -1.02
N PRO A 468 7.53 -22.66 -0.90
CA PRO A 468 7.81 -21.79 0.25
C PRO A 468 7.05 -22.32 1.48
N VAL A 469 7.79 -22.79 2.48
CA VAL A 469 7.21 -23.37 3.71
C VAL A 469 7.74 -22.67 4.96
N GLN A 470 7.00 -22.77 6.06
CA GLN A 470 7.46 -22.41 7.39
C GLN A 470 7.75 -23.69 8.19
N ILE A 471 8.94 -23.79 8.77
CA ILE A 471 9.35 -24.93 9.60
C ILE A 471 10.05 -24.44 10.86
N GLN A 472 9.67 -25.01 12.01
CA GLN A 472 10.40 -24.79 13.25
C GLN A 472 11.56 -25.76 13.33
N VAL A 473 12.79 -25.23 13.37
CA VAL A 473 14.02 -26.01 13.19
C VAL A 473 14.76 -26.24 14.50
N ALA A 474 15.61 -27.28 14.54
CA ALA A 474 16.56 -27.49 15.62
C ALA A 474 17.88 -26.76 15.31
N LEU A 475 18.45 -26.11 16.33
CA LEU A 475 19.82 -25.60 16.28
C LEU A 475 20.81 -26.74 16.53
N GLY A 476 22.02 -26.66 15.97
CA GLY A 476 23.07 -27.66 16.15
C GLY A 476 24.32 -27.39 15.32
N ASP A 477 25.25 -28.35 15.29
CA ASP A 477 26.60 -28.20 14.71
C ASP A 477 26.66 -28.33 13.16
N GLY A 478 25.56 -28.07 12.45
CA GLY A 478 25.51 -28.14 10.98
C GLY A 478 26.04 -26.88 10.29
N PRO A 479 25.64 -26.58 9.04
CA PRO A 479 26.06 -25.35 8.37
C PRO A 479 25.49 -24.12 9.09
N LEU A 480 26.30 -23.06 9.15
CA LEU A 480 25.82 -21.72 9.49
C LEU A 480 25.08 -21.18 8.26
N VAL A 481 23.78 -20.94 8.38
CA VAL A 481 22.95 -20.52 7.25
C VAL A 481 22.31 -19.17 7.48
N LYS A 482 22.17 -18.41 6.39
CA LYS A 482 21.38 -17.17 6.32
C LYS A 482 19.95 -17.54 5.92
N VAL A 483 18.98 -17.24 6.79
CA VAL A 483 17.55 -17.58 6.62
C VAL A 483 16.65 -16.47 7.14
N GLU A 484 15.40 -16.46 6.67
CA GLU A 484 14.36 -15.57 7.20
C GLU A 484 13.67 -16.22 8.39
N GLU A 485 13.85 -15.67 9.59
CA GLU A 485 13.05 -16.02 10.77
C GLU A 485 11.71 -15.29 10.73
N VAL A 486 10.62 -16.00 11.03
CA VAL A 486 9.26 -15.46 11.07
C VAL A 486 8.98 -14.90 12.45
N VAL A 487 8.99 -13.57 12.53
CA VAL A 487 8.70 -12.83 13.77
C VAL A 487 7.21 -12.86 14.08
N GLY A 488 6.37 -12.64 13.07
CA GLY A 488 4.92 -12.69 13.22
C GLY A 488 4.16 -12.53 11.91
N GLU A 489 2.89 -12.91 11.92
CA GLU A 489 1.97 -12.76 10.80
C GLU A 489 0.55 -12.42 11.28
N ASN A 490 -0.18 -11.63 10.50
CA ASN A 490 -1.56 -11.26 10.81
C ASN A 490 -2.35 -11.00 9.51
N SER A 491 -3.68 -11.09 9.58
CA SER A 491 -4.57 -10.73 8.48
C SER A 491 -5.73 -9.86 8.94
N LYS A 492 -6.03 -8.81 8.20
CA LYS A 492 -7.11 -7.85 8.50
C LYS A 492 -7.98 -7.65 7.27
N GLN A 493 -9.28 -7.77 7.44
CA GLN A 493 -10.27 -7.39 6.42
C GLN A 493 -10.66 -5.93 6.64
N ILE A 494 -10.65 -5.12 5.59
CA ILE A 494 -11.12 -3.73 5.61
C ILE A 494 -12.15 -3.49 4.52
N LEU A 495 -13.02 -2.51 4.76
CA LEU A 495 -14.01 -2.04 3.80
C LEU A 495 -13.55 -0.68 3.27
N VAL A 496 -13.30 -0.58 1.96
CA VAL A 496 -12.80 0.63 1.32
C VAL A 496 -13.92 1.26 0.48
N GLU A 497 -14.16 2.56 0.68
CA GLU A 497 -15.28 3.32 0.10
C GLU A 497 -14.84 4.76 -0.19
N SER A 498 -15.16 5.30 -1.37
CA SER A 498 -14.93 6.71 -1.72
C SER A 498 -15.70 7.64 -0.78
N ARG A 499 -15.13 8.75 -0.29
CA ARG A 499 -15.79 9.68 0.66
C ARG A 499 -15.90 11.10 0.10
N PRO A 500 -17.10 11.70 0.04
CA PRO A 500 -17.31 13.11 -0.31
C PRO A 500 -17.34 14.02 0.93
N GLU A 501 -17.09 15.32 0.73
CA GLU A 501 -17.14 16.36 1.76
C GLU A 501 -18.58 16.68 2.22
N VAL A 502 -18.75 17.08 3.49
CA VAL A 502 -20.05 17.06 4.21
C VAL A 502 -20.64 18.46 4.47
N VAL A 503 -21.96 18.62 4.34
CA VAL A 503 -22.74 19.82 4.73
C VAL A 503 -24.08 19.39 5.38
N VAL A 504 -24.51 20.05 6.47
CA VAL A 504 -25.60 19.56 7.37
C VAL A 504 -26.71 20.55 7.71
N SER A 505 -27.87 20.03 8.14
CA SER A 505 -29.04 20.78 8.64
C SER A 505 -29.55 20.21 9.99
N PRO A 506 -30.13 21.04 10.90
CA PRO A 506 -30.16 20.73 12.34
C PRO A 506 -31.39 19.96 12.87
N ILE A 507 -31.20 19.34 14.03
CA ILE A 507 -32.17 18.53 14.80
C ILE A 507 -32.26 19.07 16.24
N ASN A 508 -33.44 18.99 16.89
CA ASN A 508 -33.69 19.58 18.22
C ASN A 508 -33.84 18.53 19.34
N ILE A 509 -33.16 18.78 20.47
CA ILE A 509 -33.11 17.92 21.67
C ILE A 509 -33.33 18.81 22.91
N GLU A 510 -34.27 18.45 23.78
CA GLU A 510 -34.54 19.13 25.05
C GLU A 510 -33.94 18.33 26.23
N ARG A 511 -33.32 19.01 27.19
CA ARG A 511 -32.61 18.40 28.32
C ARG A 511 -32.85 19.14 29.64
N ILE A 512 -32.67 18.45 30.76
CA ILE A 512 -32.64 19.00 32.14
C ILE A 512 -31.42 18.48 32.90
N LEU A 513 -31.05 19.13 34.01
CA LEU A 513 -29.84 18.83 34.80
C LEU A 513 -30.17 18.19 36.15
N LEU A 514 -29.53 17.05 36.49
CA LEU A 514 -29.63 16.29 37.75
C LEU A 514 -28.28 16.29 38.51
N LEU A 515 -28.20 15.86 39.78
CA LEU A 515 -26.96 15.86 40.60
C LEU A 515 -26.54 14.45 41.13
N VAL A 516 -25.25 14.08 41.03
CA VAL A 516 -24.59 12.75 41.31
C VAL A 516 -23.10 12.96 41.79
N GLY A 517 -22.14 12.01 41.73
CA GLY A 517 -20.73 12.26 42.15
C GLY A 517 -19.62 11.18 42.01
N GLN A 518 -18.41 11.56 42.50
CA GLN A 518 -17.05 10.92 42.70
C GLN A 518 -16.23 10.33 41.51
N ALA A 519 -14.87 10.46 41.57
CA ALA A 519 -13.89 10.28 40.47
C ALA A 519 -12.44 9.84 40.91
N VAL A 520 -11.58 9.42 39.96
CA VAL A 520 -10.11 9.12 40.06
C VAL A 520 -9.44 9.44 38.70
N GLY A 521 -8.13 9.78 38.66
CA GLY A 521 -7.40 10.19 37.44
C GLY A 521 -6.94 9.06 36.49
N GLU A 522 -6.72 9.41 35.21
CA GLU A 522 -6.60 8.50 34.06
C GLU A 522 -5.52 9.00 33.05
N VAL A 523 -4.94 8.10 32.25
CA VAL A 523 -4.02 8.41 31.14
C VAL A 523 -4.50 7.72 29.88
N VAL A 524 -4.55 8.44 28.75
CA VAL A 524 -5.05 7.92 27.46
C VAL A 524 -4.14 8.36 26.32
N GLU A 525 -3.81 7.41 25.44
CA GLU A 525 -2.96 7.60 24.25
C GLU A 525 -3.72 7.27 22.95
N ARG A 526 -3.32 7.90 21.84
CA ARG A 526 -3.83 7.57 20.50
C ARG A 526 -2.87 8.01 19.39
N GLN A 527 -2.59 7.11 18.46
CA GLN A 527 -1.95 7.42 17.17
C GLN A 527 -2.99 7.82 16.11
N ILE A 528 -2.63 8.77 15.23
CA ILE A 528 -3.35 9.09 13.99
C ILE A 528 -2.37 9.23 12.81
N ILE A 529 -2.92 9.13 11.60
CA ILE A 529 -2.22 9.40 10.36
C ILE A 529 -2.87 10.61 9.69
N VAL A 530 -2.05 11.56 9.24
CA VAL A 530 -2.47 12.72 8.43
C VAL A 530 -1.76 12.64 7.08
N GLU A 531 -2.53 12.42 6.01
CA GLU A 531 -2.05 12.44 4.62
C GLU A 531 -2.15 13.88 4.08
N ASN A 532 -1.13 14.33 3.35
CA ASN A 532 -1.05 15.68 2.80
C ASN A 532 -0.16 15.76 1.56
N THR A 533 -0.64 16.36 0.47
CA THR A 533 0.16 16.64 -0.73
C THR A 533 0.47 18.13 -0.81
N VAL A 534 1.73 18.49 -1.07
CA VAL A 534 2.13 19.88 -1.32
C VAL A 534 2.57 20.06 -2.78
N GLU A 535 2.07 21.10 -3.43
CA GLU A 535 2.53 21.51 -4.76
C GLU A 535 3.80 22.38 -4.64
N LEU A 536 4.79 22.09 -5.47
CA LEU A 536 6.03 22.85 -5.56
C LEU A 536 5.89 23.94 -6.65
N PRO A 537 6.38 25.18 -6.39
CA PRO A 537 6.23 26.29 -7.34
C PRO A 537 7.07 26.15 -8.61
N ILE A 538 7.98 25.18 -8.64
CA ILE A 538 8.84 24.81 -9.77
C ILE A 538 9.12 23.30 -9.72
N GLN A 539 9.57 22.72 -10.83
CA GLN A 539 10.08 21.35 -10.85
C GLN A 539 11.31 21.21 -9.95
N ALA A 540 11.22 20.27 -9.00
CA ALA A 540 12.32 19.80 -8.19
C ALA A 540 12.92 18.51 -8.77
N ILE A 541 14.24 18.37 -8.67
CA ILE A 541 14.95 17.13 -8.97
C ILE A 541 14.89 16.17 -7.76
N LYS A 542 14.83 16.74 -6.54
CA LYS A 542 14.78 15.99 -5.29
C LYS A 542 14.26 16.85 -4.13
N VAL A 543 13.70 16.19 -3.13
CA VAL A 543 13.60 16.71 -1.76
C VAL A 543 14.97 16.54 -1.09
N ALA A 544 15.46 17.58 -0.43
CA ALA A 544 16.72 17.57 0.31
C ALA A 544 16.51 17.33 1.82
N GLY A 545 15.32 17.63 2.34
CA GLY A 545 14.94 17.31 3.72
C GLY A 545 13.59 17.91 4.09
N ILE A 546 13.05 17.47 5.23
CA ILE A 546 11.87 18.06 5.84
C ILE A 546 12.11 18.20 7.35
N THR A 547 11.76 19.36 7.91
CA THR A 547 11.68 19.56 9.36
C THR A 547 10.25 19.90 9.73
N ALA A 548 9.83 19.53 10.93
CA ALA A 548 8.47 19.77 11.40
C ALA A 548 8.41 20.00 12.92
N THR A 549 7.46 20.82 13.34
CA THR A 549 7.12 21.11 14.75
C THR A 549 5.61 21.10 14.93
N ILE A 550 5.16 20.85 16.15
CA ILE A 550 3.76 21.05 16.56
C ILE A 550 3.62 22.46 17.15
N GLU A 551 2.72 23.25 16.61
CA GLU A 551 2.33 24.57 17.14
C GLU A 551 0.80 24.66 17.32
N ASP A 552 0.34 25.70 18.00
CA ASP A 552 -1.08 25.96 18.31
C ASP A 552 -1.83 24.78 18.96
N LEU A 553 -1.12 23.96 19.75
CA LEU A 553 -1.72 22.81 20.42
C LEU A 553 -2.77 23.28 21.43
N THR A 554 -4.01 22.83 21.21
CA THR A 554 -5.17 23.09 22.05
C THR A 554 -5.84 21.76 22.41
N ALA A 555 -6.27 21.65 23.65
CA ALA A 555 -6.98 20.50 24.16
C ALA A 555 -8.29 20.97 24.81
N GLN A 556 -9.42 20.42 24.35
CA GLN A 556 -10.74 20.73 24.87
C GLN A 556 -11.42 19.45 25.37
N ILE A 557 -11.80 19.44 26.65
CA ILE A 557 -12.66 18.39 27.19
C ILE A 557 -14.03 18.47 26.50
N VAL A 558 -14.44 17.35 25.93
CA VAL A 558 -15.76 17.13 25.31
C VAL A 558 -16.42 15.90 25.95
N PRO A 559 -17.73 15.68 25.74
CA PRO A 559 -18.39 14.49 26.28
C PRO A 559 -17.70 13.19 25.82
N ASN A 560 -17.15 12.45 26.79
CA ASN A 560 -16.39 11.20 26.65
C ASN A 560 -15.00 11.32 25.99
N GLY A 561 -14.35 12.48 26.05
CA GLY A 561 -12.97 12.58 25.58
C GLY A 561 -12.34 13.97 25.59
N ILE A 562 -11.16 14.04 25.00
CA ILE A 562 -10.41 15.29 24.80
C ILE A 562 -10.23 15.45 23.29
N ILE A 563 -10.80 16.52 22.73
CA ILE A 563 -10.43 16.94 21.37
C ILE A 563 -9.07 17.63 21.48
N VAL A 564 -8.10 17.10 20.75
CA VAL A 564 -6.76 17.67 20.60
C VAL A 564 -6.65 18.21 19.18
N GLN A 565 -6.30 19.48 19.06
CA GLN A 565 -6.16 20.20 17.80
C GLN A 565 -4.85 20.96 17.78
N GLY A 566 -4.20 21.03 16.63
CA GLY A 566 -2.97 21.79 16.47
C GLY A 566 -2.54 21.85 15.02
N ASN A 567 -1.39 22.47 14.78
CA ASN A 567 -0.80 22.65 13.48
C ASN A 567 0.55 21.93 13.42
N VAL A 568 0.74 21.07 12.41
CA VAL A 568 2.07 20.61 12.02
C VAL A 568 2.68 21.68 11.12
N ILE A 569 3.60 22.47 11.66
CA ILE A 569 4.37 23.47 10.91
C ILE A 569 5.57 22.75 10.30
N LYS A 570 5.69 22.77 8.98
CA LYS A 570 6.71 22.05 8.22
C LYS A 570 7.53 23.00 7.39
N GLN A 571 8.82 22.71 7.25
CA GLN A 571 9.68 23.29 6.24
C GLN A 571 10.23 22.18 5.35
N LEU A 572 9.74 22.14 4.11
CA LEU A 572 10.19 21.21 3.09
C LEU A 572 11.29 21.89 2.26
N ARG A 573 12.49 21.31 2.26
CA ARG A 573 13.63 21.78 1.47
C ARG A 573 13.77 20.93 0.21
N PHE A 574 13.89 21.58 -0.94
CA PHE A 574 14.02 20.92 -2.24
C PHE A 574 15.05 21.61 -3.15
N VAL A 575 15.47 20.91 -4.21
CA VAL A 575 16.44 21.41 -5.19
C VAL A 575 15.78 21.51 -6.56
N GLY A 576 15.75 22.73 -7.13
CA GLY A 576 15.21 22.98 -8.46
C GLY A 576 16.16 22.55 -9.59
N ASN A 577 15.64 22.53 -10.82
CA ASN A 577 16.40 22.20 -12.04
C ASN A 577 17.64 23.12 -12.29
N ASP A 578 17.73 24.25 -11.61
CA ASP A 578 18.84 25.21 -11.67
C ASP A 578 19.92 24.98 -10.59
N GLY A 579 19.80 23.94 -9.77
CA GLY A 579 20.72 23.66 -8.67
C GLY A 579 20.61 24.63 -7.49
N ILE A 580 19.57 25.47 -7.45
CA ILE A 580 19.30 26.35 -6.31
C ILE A 580 18.41 25.61 -5.30
N VAL A 581 18.84 25.63 -4.04
CA VAL A 581 18.10 25.07 -2.91
C VAL A 581 17.02 26.05 -2.48
N ARG A 582 15.82 25.55 -2.23
CA ARG A 582 14.65 26.34 -1.82
C ARG A 582 13.95 25.64 -0.66
N ASP A 583 13.38 26.44 0.24
CA ASP A 583 12.52 25.97 1.31
C ASP A 583 11.09 26.46 1.03
N ILE A 584 10.09 25.59 1.23
CA ILE A 584 8.68 25.95 1.29
C ILE A 584 8.14 25.63 2.70
N SER A 585 7.46 26.60 3.30
CA SER A 585 6.81 26.42 4.61
C SER A 585 5.35 26.04 4.41
N GLU A 586 4.87 25.06 5.18
CA GLU A 586 3.51 24.54 5.10
C GLU A 586 2.94 24.34 6.51
N THR A 587 1.63 24.56 6.66
CA THR A 587 0.89 24.34 7.91
C THR A 587 -0.18 23.30 7.63
N VAL A 588 -0.07 22.12 8.27
CA VAL A 588 -1.10 21.06 8.17
C VAL A 588 -1.85 20.99 9.50
N PRO A 589 -3.13 21.40 9.54
CA PRO A 589 -3.93 21.29 10.74
C PRO A 589 -4.29 19.81 11.00
N PHE A 590 -4.30 19.41 12.26
CA PHE A 590 -4.80 18.10 12.68
C PHE A 590 -5.86 18.23 13.78
N SER A 591 -6.72 17.22 13.87
CA SER A 591 -7.70 17.10 14.94
C SER A 591 -7.93 15.63 15.26
N LEU A 592 -7.81 15.27 16.54
CA LEU A 592 -8.06 13.92 17.03
C LEU A 592 -8.88 13.95 18.33
N LEU A 593 -9.57 12.85 18.60
CA LEU A 593 -10.31 12.63 19.84
C LEU A 593 -9.62 11.54 20.65
N LEU A 594 -9.13 11.88 21.83
CA LEU A 594 -8.73 10.91 22.84
C LEU A 594 -9.99 10.49 23.59
N ASN A 595 -10.32 9.19 23.56
CA ASN A 595 -11.55 8.70 24.18
C ASN A 595 -11.32 8.50 25.68
N VAL A 596 -11.98 9.31 26.50
CA VAL A 596 -11.89 9.28 27.97
C VAL A 596 -13.32 9.20 28.53
N PRO A 597 -13.90 7.99 28.64
CA PRO A 597 -15.30 7.82 29.04
C PRO A 597 -15.55 8.28 30.47
N GLY A 598 -16.33 9.35 30.64
CA GLY A 598 -16.64 9.90 31.97
C GLY A 598 -15.66 10.94 32.51
N ILE A 599 -14.78 11.50 31.67
CA ILE A 599 -13.91 12.63 32.03
C ILE A 599 -14.70 13.77 32.69
N ASP A 600 -14.20 14.24 33.84
CA ASP A 600 -14.75 15.39 34.56
C ASP A 600 -14.53 16.68 33.73
N PRO A 601 -15.57 17.47 33.40
CA PRO A 601 -15.41 18.77 32.74
C PRO A 601 -14.58 19.80 33.52
N GLY A 602 -14.37 19.57 34.82
CA GLY A 602 -13.45 20.32 35.67
C GLY A 602 -12.06 19.67 35.83
N ALA A 603 -11.75 18.60 35.10
CA ALA A 603 -10.43 17.97 35.15
C ALA A 603 -9.34 18.90 34.61
N GLU A 604 -8.20 18.89 35.27
CA GLU A 604 -6.97 19.41 34.68
C GLU A 604 -6.47 18.36 33.67
N ILE A 605 -6.25 18.81 32.43
CA ILE A 605 -5.75 17.98 31.32
C ILE A 605 -4.43 18.55 30.81
N GLU A 606 -3.40 17.71 30.81
CA GLU A 606 -2.13 17.97 30.12
C GLU A 606 -2.07 17.07 28.89
N VAL A 607 -1.75 17.64 27.74
CA VAL A 607 -1.69 16.92 26.45
C VAL A 607 -0.37 17.20 25.75
N GLU A 608 0.31 16.14 25.35
CA GLU A 608 1.49 16.19 24.48
C GLU A 608 1.15 15.52 23.14
N VAL A 609 1.69 16.07 22.04
CA VAL A 609 1.61 15.47 20.71
C VAL A 609 3.01 15.42 20.12
N THR A 610 3.44 14.23 19.74
CA THR A 610 4.74 13.96 19.13
C THR A 610 4.56 13.61 17.65
N ILE A 611 5.58 13.89 16.85
CA ILE A 611 5.65 13.46 15.45
C ILE A 611 6.51 12.19 15.44
N GLU A 612 5.88 11.02 15.30
CA GLU A 612 6.61 9.74 15.25
C GLU A 612 7.36 9.59 13.93
N ASN A 613 6.75 10.00 12.82
CA ASN A 613 7.32 9.88 11.49
C ASN A 613 6.74 10.91 10.51
N ILE A 614 7.56 11.36 9.57
CA ILE A 614 7.09 11.98 8.32
C ILE A 614 7.79 11.30 7.15
N SER A 615 7.03 10.56 6.35
CA SER A 615 7.51 10.02 5.08
C SER A 615 7.08 10.94 3.93
N VAL A 616 7.99 11.20 2.99
CA VAL A 616 7.76 12.07 1.82
C VAL A 616 8.09 11.33 0.52
N THR A 617 7.33 11.58 -0.54
CA THR A 617 7.56 11.03 -1.88
C THR A 617 7.37 12.13 -2.93
N LEU A 618 8.40 12.41 -3.72
CA LEU A 618 8.35 13.35 -4.84
C LEU A 618 7.72 12.65 -6.05
N ALA A 619 6.71 13.26 -6.65
CA ALA A 619 6.08 12.75 -7.87
C ALA A 619 7.05 12.81 -9.08
N GLU A 620 6.82 11.95 -10.09
CA GLU A 620 7.69 11.85 -11.28
C GLU A 620 7.79 13.16 -12.09
N ASP A 621 6.79 14.04 -12.00
CA ASP A 621 6.80 15.35 -12.66
C ASP A 621 7.65 16.42 -11.94
N GLY A 622 8.12 16.10 -10.73
CA GLY A 622 8.88 17.00 -9.86
C GLY A 622 8.06 18.17 -9.27
N LEU A 623 6.74 18.19 -9.42
CA LEU A 623 5.87 19.32 -9.06
C LEU A 623 5.01 19.08 -7.82
N SER A 624 4.94 17.85 -7.30
CA SER A 624 4.19 17.57 -6.07
C SER A 624 4.96 16.62 -5.15
N VAL A 625 4.76 16.79 -3.84
CA VAL A 625 5.32 15.90 -2.81
C VAL A 625 4.17 15.39 -1.95
N ASP A 626 3.89 14.09 -2.07
CA ASP A 626 2.98 13.36 -1.19
C ASP A 626 3.68 13.14 0.16
N GLN A 627 2.97 13.38 1.25
CA GLN A 627 3.49 13.32 2.62
C GLN A 627 2.51 12.55 3.51
N LEU A 628 3.06 11.75 4.42
CA LEU A 628 2.30 11.10 5.48
C LEU A 628 2.95 11.42 6.82
N ILE A 629 2.15 11.95 7.73
CA ILE A 629 2.56 12.39 9.07
C ILE A 629 1.90 11.44 10.07
N VAL A 630 2.71 10.73 10.85
CA VAL A 630 2.24 9.92 11.99
C VAL A 630 2.37 10.76 13.25
N LEU A 631 1.25 10.96 13.94
CA LEU A 631 1.19 11.71 15.20
C LEU A 631 0.74 10.78 16.32
N GLU A 632 1.46 10.79 17.44
CA GLU A 632 1.01 10.20 18.69
C GLU A 632 0.56 11.32 19.63
N ALA A 633 -0.58 11.14 20.28
CA ALA A 633 -1.12 12.08 21.25
C ALA A 633 -1.38 11.38 22.58
N VAL A 634 -0.85 11.93 23.67
CA VAL A 634 -0.95 11.41 25.03
C VAL A 634 -1.59 12.48 25.91
N ALA A 635 -2.60 12.10 26.70
CA ALA A 635 -3.24 12.98 27.69
C ALA A 635 -3.20 12.39 29.11
N SER A 636 -2.86 13.24 30.07
CA SER A 636 -2.91 12.98 31.51
C SER A 636 -4.02 13.80 32.16
N ILE A 637 -4.81 13.16 33.04
CA ILE A 637 -6.15 13.66 33.41
C ILE A 637 -6.36 13.59 34.93
N THR A 638 -6.63 14.74 35.56
CA THR A 638 -6.75 14.87 37.02
C THR A 638 -8.07 15.55 37.44
N SER A 639 -8.98 14.83 38.11
CA SER A 639 -10.30 15.36 38.53
C SER A 639 -10.29 15.96 39.96
N PRO A 640 -10.79 17.19 40.21
CA PRO A 640 -10.61 17.86 41.52
C PRO A 640 -11.61 17.50 42.63
N ASN A 641 -12.90 17.29 42.35
CA ASN A 641 -13.93 17.10 43.40
C ASN A 641 -15.16 16.31 42.93
N GLY A 642 -15.65 15.42 43.79
CA GLY A 642 -16.61 14.38 43.39
C GLY A 642 -18.09 14.63 43.70
N GLU A 643 -18.68 15.71 43.19
CA GLU A 643 -20.13 15.78 42.93
C GLU A 643 -20.33 16.32 41.50
N ARG A 644 -21.10 15.62 40.65
CA ARG A 644 -21.24 15.90 39.21
C ARG A 644 -22.69 16.12 38.80
N VAL A 645 -22.94 17.09 37.93
CA VAL A 645 -24.26 17.37 37.37
C VAL A 645 -24.42 16.59 36.06
N VAL A 646 -25.50 15.81 35.93
CA VAL A 646 -25.78 14.97 34.75
C VAL A 646 -26.94 15.57 33.94
N SER A 647 -26.72 15.79 32.65
CA SER A 647 -27.76 16.25 31.72
C SER A 647 -28.54 15.07 31.18
N VAL A 648 -29.87 15.06 31.35
CA VAL A 648 -30.77 14.01 30.87
C VAL A 648 -31.74 14.55 29.83
N VAL A 649 -31.98 13.76 28.78
CA VAL A 649 -32.90 14.13 27.69
C VAL A 649 -34.34 13.96 28.14
N THR A 650 -35.15 15.00 27.96
CA THR A 650 -36.60 14.97 28.25
C THR A 650 -37.43 14.87 26.97
N ASN A 651 -36.88 15.30 25.83
CA ASN A 651 -37.59 15.27 24.55
C ASN A 651 -36.62 15.31 23.35
N VAL A 652 -37.05 14.77 22.23
CA VAL A 652 -36.32 14.80 20.95
C VAL A 652 -37.32 14.99 19.83
N THR A 653 -37.09 15.95 18.94
CA THR A 653 -38.01 16.28 17.85
C THR A 653 -37.28 16.42 16.53
N GLY A 654 -37.71 15.65 15.53
CA GLY A 654 -37.20 15.68 14.15
C GLY A 654 -38.02 14.77 13.24
N PRO A 655 -37.84 14.84 11.90
CA PRO A 655 -38.59 14.02 10.96
C PRO A 655 -38.35 12.52 11.20
N GLY A 656 -39.41 11.79 11.59
CA GLY A 656 -39.37 10.33 11.78
C GLY A 656 -38.87 9.83 13.14
N ILE A 657 -38.65 10.71 14.12
CA ILE A 657 -38.17 10.33 15.47
C ILE A 657 -39.32 9.87 16.39
N SER A 658 -39.07 8.83 17.19
CA SER A 658 -39.97 8.24 18.19
C SER A 658 -39.25 8.12 19.55
N VAL A 659 -39.95 8.37 20.67
CA VAL A 659 -39.39 8.44 22.04
C VAL A 659 -40.24 7.69 23.07
N THR A 660 -39.59 7.11 24.09
CA THR A 660 -40.18 6.46 25.28
C THR A 660 -39.69 7.16 26.55
N ARG A 661 -40.58 7.40 27.52
CA ARG A 661 -40.27 8.13 28.77
C ARG A 661 -40.72 7.40 30.03
N ILE A 662 -40.08 7.72 31.15
CA ILE A 662 -40.46 7.32 32.51
C ILE A 662 -40.45 8.55 33.42
N ALA A 663 -41.40 8.64 34.36
CA ALA A 663 -41.45 9.69 35.38
C ALA A 663 -40.56 9.33 36.58
N VAL A 664 -39.63 10.22 36.92
CA VAL A 664 -38.71 10.08 38.06
C VAL A 664 -38.81 11.30 38.99
N ASN A 665 -38.67 11.07 40.28
CA ASN A 665 -38.54 12.11 41.30
C ASN A 665 -37.05 12.39 41.51
N ALA A 666 -36.58 13.55 41.06
CA ALA A 666 -35.15 13.85 41.04
C ALA A 666 -34.83 15.25 41.55
N LEU A 667 -33.59 15.45 41.98
CA LEU A 667 -33.02 16.75 42.31
C LEU A 667 -32.62 17.45 41.01
N VAL A 668 -33.50 18.29 40.49
CA VAL A 668 -33.30 19.01 39.22
C VAL A 668 -32.74 20.40 39.49
N VAL A 669 -31.71 20.80 38.75
CA VAL A 669 -31.13 22.14 38.82
C VAL A 669 -31.93 23.09 37.92
N VAL A 670 -32.73 23.96 38.53
CA VAL A 670 -33.55 24.97 37.82
C VAL A 670 -33.04 26.37 38.20
N ASN A 671 -32.54 27.12 37.22
CA ASN A 671 -31.96 28.46 37.42
C ASN A 671 -30.89 28.50 38.54
N GLY A 672 -30.04 27.48 38.62
CA GLY A 672 -28.99 27.35 39.64
C GLY A 672 -29.47 26.95 41.04
N THR A 673 -30.77 26.70 41.23
CA THR A 673 -31.32 26.19 42.49
C THR A 673 -31.69 24.71 42.34
N VAL A 674 -31.26 23.86 43.26
CA VAL A 674 -31.67 22.45 43.29
C VAL A 674 -33.08 22.34 43.83
N GLN A 675 -34.00 21.76 43.05
CA GLN A 675 -35.39 21.53 43.42
C GLN A 675 -35.75 20.06 43.24
N GLN A 676 -36.40 19.45 44.24
CA GLN A 676 -36.94 18.11 44.10
C GLN A 676 -38.27 18.19 43.35
N GLN A 677 -38.33 17.57 42.17
CA GLN A 677 -39.52 17.56 41.32
C GLN A 677 -39.64 16.28 40.52
N VAL A 678 -40.88 15.94 40.14
CA VAL A 678 -41.18 14.84 39.23
C VAL A 678 -41.00 15.31 37.79
N VAL A 679 -40.19 14.60 37.02
CA VAL A 679 -39.85 14.90 35.63
C VAL A 679 -39.90 13.64 34.77
N GLU A 680 -40.32 13.78 33.51
CA GLU A 680 -40.25 12.69 32.54
C GLU A 680 -38.89 12.69 31.84
N VAL A 681 -38.12 11.62 32.03
CA VAL A 681 -36.84 11.38 31.37
C VAL A 681 -37.03 10.37 30.23
N VAL A 682 -36.36 10.62 29.10
CA VAL A 682 -36.35 9.67 27.98
C VAL A 682 -35.48 8.47 28.36
N THR A 683 -36.02 7.27 28.21
CA THR A 683 -35.28 6.01 28.44
C THR A 683 -34.95 5.30 27.13
N ASP A 684 -35.70 5.61 26.06
CA ASP A 684 -35.41 5.11 24.72
C ASP A 684 -35.86 6.07 23.62
N VAL A 685 -35.18 6.04 22.48
CA VAL A 685 -35.40 6.93 21.34
C VAL A 685 -34.86 6.28 20.07
N SER A 686 -35.60 6.40 18.96
CA SER A 686 -35.27 5.76 17.70
C SER A 686 -35.83 6.53 16.51
N GLY A 687 -35.19 6.41 15.34
CA GLY A 687 -35.63 7.04 14.11
C GLY A 687 -34.48 7.30 13.12
N PRO A 688 -34.78 7.86 11.94
CA PRO A 688 -33.79 8.09 10.90
C PRO A 688 -32.67 9.01 11.37
N GLY A 689 -31.43 8.67 10.99
CA GLY A 689 -30.26 9.48 11.30
C GLY A 689 -29.81 9.46 12.76
N ILE A 690 -30.43 8.70 13.68
CA ILE A 690 -29.82 8.46 15.00
C ILE A 690 -28.68 7.44 14.84
N THR A 691 -27.46 7.85 15.15
CA THR A 691 -26.26 6.99 15.12
C THR A 691 -25.97 6.35 16.46
N GLU A 692 -26.23 7.07 17.55
CA GLU A 692 -25.92 6.62 18.91
C GLU A 692 -26.92 7.20 19.92
N VAL A 693 -27.44 6.33 20.80
CA VAL A 693 -28.28 6.73 21.94
C VAL A 693 -27.46 6.48 23.19
N ILE A 694 -26.87 7.56 23.72
CA ILE A 694 -26.03 7.48 24.91
C ILE A 694 -26.95 7.39 26.11
N ARG A 695 -26.81 6.29 26.86
CA ARG A 695 -27.54 6.05 28.09
C ARG A 695 -26.57 5.98 29.26
N GLU A 696 -26.97 6.61 30.36
CA GLU A 696 -26.28 6.51 31.63
C GLU A 696 -27.19 5.84 32.65
N THR A 697 -26.65 4.93 33.45
CA THR A 697 -27.39 4.31 34.54
C THR A 697 -27.25 5.19 35.78
N LEU A 698 -28.28 5.96 36.08
CA LEU A 698 -28.35 6.84 37.24
C LEU A 698 -29.19 6.19 38.35
N LEU A 699 -28.84 6.43 39.62
CA LEU A 699 -29.69 6.04 40.75
C LEU A 699 -30.80 7.07 40.92
N LEU A 700 -32.03 6.74 40.49
CA LEU A 700 -33.18 7.64 40.47
C LEU A 700 -34.42 7.01 41.16
N ASP A 701 -35.22 7.82 41.84
CA ASP A 701 -36.48 7.42 42.47
C ASP A 701 -37.60 7.40 41.40
N VAL A 702 -38.19 6.24 41.12
CA VAL A 702 -39.14 6.05 40.00
C VAL A 702 -40.58 6.17 40.50
N VAL A 703 -41.36 7.07 39.90
CA VAL A 703 -42.70 7.38 40.42
C VAL A 703 -43.68 6.23 40.15
N ASN A 704 -44.34 5.75 41.21
CA ASN A 704 -45.32 4.64 41.22
C ASN A 704 -44.74 3.22 41.02
N ASP A 705 -43.44 2.99 41.20
CA ASP A 705 -42.85 1.63 41.11
C ASP A 705 -43.08 0.76 42.37
N GLY A 706 -43.40 1.40 43.51
CA GLY A 706 -43.61 0.76 44.81
C GLY A 706 -42.38 0.67 45.71
N ASN A 707 -41.25 1.28 45.33
CA ASN A 707 -39.98 1.27 46.06
C ASN A 707 -39.48 2.70 46.33
N PRO A 708 -39.41 3.17 47.60
CA PRO A 708 -39.06 4.55 47.92
C PRO A 708 -37.55 4.86 47.89
N ASN A 709 -36.72 4.01 47.27
CA ASN A 709 -35.26 4.16 47.23
C ASN A 709 -34.79 4.34 45.78
N PRO A 710 -33.81 5.21 45.50
CA PRO A 710 -33.25 5.36 44.16
C PRO A 710 -32.76 4.02 43.59
N VAL A 711 -33.28 3.66 42.41
CA VAL A 711 -32.93 2.44 41.67
C VAL A 711 -32.07 2.78 40.44
N PRO A 712 -31.26 1.84 39.92
CA PRO A 712 -30.55 2.04 38.66
C PRO A 712 -31.53 2.20 37.49
N VAL A 713 -31.62 3.41 36.93
CA VAL A 713 -32.42 3.74 35.74
C VAL A 713 -31.47 4.12 34.61
N SER A 714 -31.53 3.37 33.52
CA SER A 714 -30.83 3.69 32.27
C SER A 714 -31.58 4.81 31.53
N VAL A 715 -31.18 6.06 31.77
CA VAL A 715 -31.75 7.25 31.11
C VAL A 715 -30.92 7.65 29.90
N VAL A 716 -31.55 8.21 28.88
CA VAL A 716 -30.87 8.82 27.73
C VAL A 716 -30.30 10.16 28.17
N THR A 717 -28.98 10.29 28.17
CA THR A 717 -28.26 11.54 28.47
C THR A 717 -27.93 12.33 27.21
N ASP A 718 -27.75 11.63 26.07
CA ASP A 718 -27.60 12.26 24.77
C ASP A 718 -28.14 11.39 23.61
N VAL A 719 -28.52 12.05 22.52
CA VAL A 719 -28.94 11.41 21.28
C VAL A 719 -28.14 12.01 20.14
N ARG A 720 -27.19 11.23 19.64
CA ARG A 720 -26.36 11.65 18.52
C ARG A 720 -27.02 11.24 17.23
N PHE A 721 -26.93 12.16 16.29
CA PHE A 721 -27.38 11.97 14.93
C PHE A 721 -26.16 11.84 14.02
N SER A 722 -26.30 11.13 12.90
CA SER A 722 -25.43 11.30 11.75
C SER A 722 -25.53 12.75 11.32
N ALA A 723 -24.42 13.47 11.47
CA ALA A 723 -24.14 14.64 10.64
C ALA A 723 -24.09 14.17 9.18
#